data_AF-A0A957EGC2-F1
#
_entry.id   AF-A0A957EGC2-F1
#
_cell.length_a   1.000
_cell.length_b   1.000
_cell.length_c   1.000
_cell.angle_alpha   90.00
_cell.angle_beta   90.00
_cell.angle_gamma   90.00
#
_symmetry.space_group_name_H-M   'P 1'
#
loop_
_entity.id
_entity.type
_entity.pdbx_description
1 polymer ?
#
loop_
_entity_poly.entity_id
_entity_poly.type
_entity_poly.pdbx_seq_one_letter_code
_entity_poly.pdbx_strand_id
1 'polypeptide(L)'
;MFSTDVFTRPTTKTAWKPSPHVLIRFAGKSYEELDRLKFRQTVPVLDEIIALRTWVKRQKDRLCDELLYAEIGKHSGKTRGQLVALKRNIFNERAVPIAERQVLRTIGNATLRYEVLRYYRQLLRLERRMKQGRDLFTQELAQKRRLLQESFRDADFQKGIQLATPSLFAGLQHYLEGDAAAVNGRDQRTEAGAFRYFARMTAKTSPFGRFGPLALAAVQPESEQLFSIRTSGKLAMRSETSLNLSVVADLATSLSRIPEFQAHLQARVNYTYYLDGDEIVFLRPKLEDDQPVYTSMNSVRRGKYLPIMRQVVEFLEANKQQLITLNDVIHLLTGGAATDSAAYQKAAAFVYRLVHAGLILTDFQLPSNTRDRLSYLREQVEALDVPQAAAIGAKLQQLQENCQRFAQATVTERVQIHEETQQIINELMQWWRPPAEARAERTDYFMEDAVFADVQMQLGAPFFAPLAEDLGPFLECIHARDQGGLSHLMLRDIFVSNFGVGGSCHNLMLFALEHMRIMMNTMADRELDNKELFPRSAASNERALAYMKAFGNDETPTARREIVLPHETLHALTEEFGGQLAAPLSSALNVQIAAESWEAYERGDYLVAFNYALPGFGHFFTRYCYLFDNDPNSAPLTENLRQ
;
A
#
# COMPACT_ATOMS: atom_id res chain seq x y z
N MET A 1 15.69 -21.81 -32.99
CA MET A 1 15.00 -20.80 -33.81
C MET A 1 13.68 -20.49 -33.15
N PHE A 2 13.62 -19.42 -32.36
CA PHE A 2 12.33 -18.87 -31.92
C PHE A 2 11.84 -17.99 -33.05
N SER A 3 10.64 -18.29 -33.58
CA SER A 3 9.98 -17.47 -34.58
C SER A 3 9.85 -16.04 -34.04
N THR A 4 10.38 -15.09 -34.82
CA THR A 4 10.29 -13.65 -34.58
C THR A 4 8.91 -13.07 -34.90
N ASP A 5 7.92 -13.90 -35.23
CA ASP A 5 6.57 -13.46 -35.63
C ASP A 5 5.59 -13.29 -34.46
N VAL A 6 6.06 -13.35 -33.22
CA VAL A 6 5.23 -12.98 -32.06
C VAL A 6 5.44 -11.49 -31.80
N PHE A 7 4.36 -10.71 -31.87
CA PHE A 7 4.26 -9.25 -31.65
C PHE A 7 4.37 -8.33 -32.89
N THR A 8 3.80 -8.71 -34.04
CA THR A 8 3.30 -7.67 -34.96
C THR A 8 2.09 -6.99 -34.30
N ARG A 9 2.31 -5.81 -33.72
CA ARG A 9 1.26 -4.97 -33.11
C ARG A 9 0.22 -4.60 -34.18
N PRO A 10 -1.10 -4.75 -33.92
CA PRO A 10 -2.12 -4.29 -34.83
C PRO A 10 -1.98 -2.79 -35.08
N THR A 11 -2.02 -2.37 -36.34
CA THR A 11 -1.94 -0.97 -36.79
C THR A 11 -3.31 -0.28 -36.85
N THR A 12 -4.37 -0.94 -36.37
CA THR A 12 -5.74 -0.41 -36.37
C THR A 12 -6.08 0.15 -34.99
N LYS A 13 -6.82 1.28 -34.96
CA LYS A 13 -7.42 1.86 -33.74
C LYS A 13 -8.38 0.85 -33.11
N THR A 14 -7.87 -0.07 -32.30
CA THR A 14 -8.69 -0.99 -31.52
C THR A 14 -9.19 -0.25 -30.29
N ALA A 15 -10.51 -0.07 -30.19
CA ALA A 15 -11.14 0.47 -29.00
C ALA A 15 -10.81 -0.40 -27.78
N TRP A 16 -10.57 0.24 -26.63
CA TRP A 16 -10.37 -0.44 -25.36
C TRP A 16 -11.58 -1.33 -25.03
N LYS A 17 -11.33 -2.59 -24.69
CA LYS A 17 -12.37 -3.54 -24.26
C LYS A 17 -12.13 -3.96 -22.81
N PRO A 18 -13.20 -4.10 -22.00
CA PRO A 18 -13.07 -4.62 -20.65
C PRO A 18 -12.64 -6.09 -20.68
N SER A 19 -11.91 -6.51 -19.65
CA SER A 19 -11.73 -7.93 -19.32
C SER A 19 -13.09 -8.59 -19.07
N PRO A 20 -13.29 -9.88 -19.36
CA PRO A 20 -14.54 -10.60 -19.03
C PRO A 20 -14.91 -10.56 -17.55
N HIS A 21 -13.93 -10.29 -16.68
CA HIS A 21 -14.10 -10.20 -15.24
C HIS A 21 -13.51 -8.90 -14.69
N VAL A 22 -14.19 -8.36 -13.67
CA VAL A 22 -13.75 -7.20 -12.89
C VAL A 22 -13.72 -7.57 -11.41
N LEU A 23 -12.64 -7.17 -10.73
CA LEU A 23 -12.54 -7.32 -9.28
C LEU A 23 -13.21 -6.13 -8.60
N ILE A 24 -14.20 -6.39 -7.77
CA ILE A 24 -14.85 -5.37 -6.95
C ILE A 24 -14.21 -5.37 -5.56
N ARG A 25 -13.86 -4.18 -5.08
CA ARG A 25 -13.24 -3.99 -3.76
C ARG A 25 -14.17 -3.17 -2.89
N PHE A 26 -14.55 -3.71 -1.76
CA PHE A 26 -15.43 -3.06 -0.81
C PHE A 26 -14.66 -2.52 0.39
N ALA A 27 -15.27 -1.57 1.09
CA ALA A 27 -14.96 -1.35 2.49
C ALA A 27 -15.56 -2.52 3.31
N GLY A 28 -14.87 -2.98 4.35
CA GLY A 28 -15.35 -4.09 5.20
C GLY A 28 -16.65 -3.80 5.95
N LYS A 29 -17.00 -2.53 6.12
CA LYS A 29 -18.23 -2.05 6.78
C LYS A 29 -18.85 -0.89 6.02
N SER A 30 -20.12 -0.62 6.32
CA SER A 30 -20.84 0.53 5.76
C SER A 30 -20.24 1.85 6.25
N TYR A 31 -20.13 2.82 5.34
CA TYR A 31 -19.76 4.19 5.68
C TYR A 31 -20.74 4.85 6.67
N GLU A 32 -21.99 4.38 6.72
CA GLU A 32 -22.98 4.88 7.68
C GLU A 32 -22.52 4.76 9.13
N GLU A 33 -21.74 3.74 9.47
CA GLU A 33 -21.24 3.59 10.85
C GLU A 33 -20.28 4.74 11.21
N LEU A 34 -19.43 5.16 10.27
CA LEU A 34 -18.57 6.32 10.43
C LEU A 34 -19.38 7.63 10.44
N ASP A 35 -20.40 7.74 9.59
CA ASP A 35 -21.26 8.92 9.54
C ASP A 35 -22.01 9.18 10.86
N ARG A 36 -22.42 8.11 11.56
CA ARG A 36 -23.06 8.18 12.89
C ARG A 36 -22.15 8.78 13.96
N LEU A 37 -20.83 8.76 13.77
CA LEU A 37 -19.85 9.35 14.70
C LEU A 37 -19.71 10.87 14.55
N LYS A 38 -20.31 11.50 13.53
CA LYS A 38 -20.30 12.97 13.36
C LYS A 38 -20.96 13.68 14.55
N PHE A 39 -20.31 14.73 15.03
CA PHE A 39 -20.79 15.59 16.11
C PHE A 39 -21.84 16.58 15.61
N ARG A 40 -23.04 16.08 15.31
CA ARG A 40 -24.13 16.83 14.67
C ARG A 40 -24.71 17.93 15.58
N GLN A 41 -24.56 17.82 16.90
CA GLN A 41 -25.05 18.84 17.84
C GLN A 41 -23.98 19.89 18.16
N THR A 42 -22.74 19.45 18.35
CA THR A 42 -21.62 20.34 18.71
C THR A 42 -21.17 21.21 17.55
N VAL A 43 -21.07 20.67 16.33
CA VAL A 43 -20.53 21.39 15.17
C VAL A 43 -21.30 22.68 14.87
N PRO A 44 -22.65 22.71 14.80
CA PRO A 44 -23.39 23.96 14.60
C PRO A 44 -23.15 25.03 15.68
N VAL A 45 -22.97 24.61 16.94
CA VAL A 45 -22.65 25.54 18.04
C VAL A 45 -21.23 26.08 17.91
N LEU A 46 -20.28 25.24 17.47
CA LEU A 46 -18.91 25.65 17.17
C LEU A 46 -18.87 26.66 16.02
N ASP A 47 -19.64 26.44 14.95
CA ASP A 47 -19.75 27.37 13.84
C ASP A 47 -20.32 28.73 14.31
N GLU A 48 -21.35 28.71 15.17
CA GLU A 48 -21.89 29.93 15.78
C GLU A 48 -20.82 30.65 16.64
N ILE A 49 -20.05 29.92 17.44
CA ILE A 49 -18.95 30.45 18.26
C ILE A 49 -17.88 31.09 17.37
N ILE A 50 -17.46 30.43 16.28
CA ILE A 50 -16.46 30.93 15.34
C ILE A 50 -16.95 32.22 14.69
N ALA A 51 -18.20 32.23 14.22
CA ALA A 51 -18.82 33.41 13.62
C ALA A 51 -18.91 34.59 14.62
N LEU A 52 -19.35 34.32 15.86
CA LEU A 52 -19.43 35.33 16.92
C LEU A 52 -18.05 35.88 17.31
N ARG A 53 -17.05 35.01 17.46
CA ARG A 53 -15.67 35.42 17.81
C ARG A 53 -15.06 36.28 16.71
N THR A 54 -15.26 35.89 15.45
CA THR A 54 -14.80 36.65 14.29
C THR A 54 -15.47 38.03 14.24
N TRP A 55 -16.79 38.07 14.47
CA TRP A 55 -17.54 39.32 14.52
C TRP A 55 -17.10 40.22 15.67
N VAL A 56 -16.94 39.69 16.89
CA VAL A 56 -16.50 40.43 18.09
C VAL A 56 -15.12 41.04 17.84
N LYS A 57 -14.16 40.26 17.33
CA LYS A 57 -12.82 40.75 16.99
C LYS A 57 -12.88 41.93 16.01
N ARG A 58 -13.60 41.76 14.89
CA ARG A 58 -13.74 42.83 13.88
C ARG A 58 -14.41 44.09 14.43
N GLN A 59 -15.43 43.93 15.28
CA GLN A 59 -16.13 45.08 15.87
C GLN A 59 -15.32 45.77 16.98
N LYS A 60 -14.51 45.02 17.73
CA LYS A 60 -13.58 45.58 18.73
C LYS A 60 -12.64 46.58 18.07
N ASP A 61 -12.01 46.17 16.96
CA ASP A 61 -11.02 46.99 16.25
C ASP A 61 -11.68 48.29 15.75
N ARG A 62 -12.82 48.18 15.05
CA ARG A 62 -13.62 49.33 14.60
C ARG A 62 -14.07 50.25 15.74
N LEU A 63 -14.56 49.69 16.85
CA LEU A 63 -15.02 50.48 18.00
C LEU A 63 -13.86 51.22 18.67
N CYS A 64 -12.73 50.56 18.88
CA CYS A 64 -11.58 51.12 19.58
C CYS A 64 -10.84 52.18 18.75
N ASP A 65 -10.62 51.90 17.48
CA ASP A 65 -9.67 52.66 16.65
C ASP A 65 -10.35 53.77 15.85
N GLU A 66 -11.64 53.62 15.53
CA GLU A 66 -12.40 54.64 14.83
C GLU A 66 -13.36 55.37 15.79
N LEU A 67 -14.38 54.67 16.28
CA LEU A 67 -15.55 55.33 16.87
C LEU A 67 -15.25 55.91 18.26
N LEU A 68 -14.62 55.14 19.15
CA LEU A 68 -14.27 55.63 20.49
C LEU A 68 -13.08 56.58 20.45
N TYR A 69 -12.10 56.39 19.57
CA TYR A 69 -10.98 57.31 19.44
C TYR A 69 -11.45 58.71 19.02
N ALA A 70 -12.29 58.80 17.99
CA ALA A 70 -12.85 60.06 17.51
C ALA A 70 -13.76 60.72 18.57
N GLU A 71 -14.57 59.93 19.29
CA GLU A 71 -15.47 60.48 20.31
C GLU A 71 -14.70 60.96 21.56
N ILE A 72 -13.68 60.22 22.02
CA ILE A 72 -12.82 60.63 23.14
C ILE A 72 -12.18 62.01 22.90
N GLY A 73 -11.80 62.31 21.66
CA GLY A 73 -11.21 63.60 21.28
C GLY A 73 -12.12 64.82 21.44
N LYS A 74 -13.45 64.62 21.52
CA LYS A 74 -14.45 65.69 21.64
C LYS A 74 -14.77 66.11 23.07
N HIS A 75 -14.32 65.35 24.07
CA HIS A 75 -14.69 65.55 25.47
C HIS A 75 -13.45 65.79 26.35
N SER A 76 -13.64 66.45 27.49
CA SER A 76 -12.59 66.69 28.51
C SER A 76 -13.05 66.26 29.91
N GLY A 77 -12.14 66.26 30.89
CA GLY A 77 -12.45 65.95 32.29
C GLY A 77 -13.05 64.54 32.51
N LYS A 78 -14.10 64.47 33.34
CA LYS A 78 -14.70 63.20 33.80
C LYS A 78 -15.24 62.33 32.65
N THR A 79 -15.91 62.94 31.67
CA THR A 79 -16.49 62.24 30.51
C THR A 79 -15.41 61.58 29.66
N ARG A 80 -14.28 62.27 29.42
CA ARG A 80 -13.13 61.71 28.70
C ARG A 80 -12.56 60.49 29.43
N GLY A 81 -12.38 60.57 30.75
CA GLY A 81 -11.90 59.46 31.56
C GLY A 81 -12.81 58.22 31.48
N GLN A 82 -14.13 58.43 31.51
CA GLN A 82 -15.12 57.35 31.38
C GLN A 82 -15.11 56.69 30.00
N LEU A 83 -14.95 57.46 28.92
CA LEU A 83 -14.83 56.92 27.55
C LEU A 83 -13.53 56.14 27.33
N VAL A 84 -12.42 56.58 27.94
CA VAL A 84 -11.15 55.85 27.92
C VAL A 84 -11.27 54.51 28.68
N ALA A 85 -11.94 54.51 29.84
CA ALA A 85 -12.22 53.28 30.57
C ALA A 85 -13.08 52.31 29.75
N LEU A 86 -14.12 52.82 29.08
CA LEU A 86 -14.96 52.05 28.16
C LEU A 86 -14.15 51.44 27.01
N LYS A 87 -13.29 52.23 26.35
CA LYS A 87 -12.39 51.76 25.30
C LYS A 87 -11.45 50.67 25.82
N ARG A 88 -10.88 50.85 27.02
CA ARG A 88 -10.00 49.86 27.65
C ARG A 88 -10.73 48.55 27.93
N ASN A 89 -11.98 48.59 28.39
CA ASN A 89 -12.75 47.37 28.63
C ASN A 89 -13.12 46.64 27.33
N ILE A 90 -13.49 47.37 26.28
CA ILE A 90 -13.74 46.78 24.95
C ILE A 90 -12.45 46.17 24.37
N PHE A 91 -11.33 46.89 24.44
CA PHE A 91 -10.02 46.43 23.97
C PHE A 91 -9.57 45.13 24.67
N ASN A 92 -9.84 45.02 25.97
CA ASN A 92 -9.52 43.83 26.76
C ASN A 92 -10.61 42.74 26.71
N GLU A 93 -11.62 42.88 25.84
CA GLU A 93 -12.73 41.94 25.68
C GLU A 93 -13.47 41.64 27.01
N ARG A 94 -13.53 42.65 27.89
CA ARG A 94 -14.20 42.56 29.18
C ARG A 94 -15.65 43.00 29.07
N ALA A 95 -16.51 42.36 29.86
CA ALA A 95 -17.85 42.86 30.08
C ALA A 95 -17.81 44.29 30.65
N VAL A 96 -18.48 45.24 29.99
CA VAL A 96 -18.52 46.64 30.42
C VAL A 96 -19.56 46.82 31.53
N PRO A 97 -19.18 47.28 32.74
CA PRO A 97 -20.11 47.51 33.84
C PRO A 97 -21.21 48.53 33.50
N ILE A 98 -22.39 48.40 34.12
CA ILE A 98 -23.53 49.31 33.89
C ILE A 98 -23.13 50.78 34.11
N ALA A 99 -22.35 51.05 35.16
CA ALA A 99 -21.88 52.40 35.51
C ALA A 99 -21.05 53.05 34.38
N GLU A 100 -20.23 52.26 33.69
CA GLU A 100 -19.41 52.75 32.58
C GLU A 100 -20.19 52.91 31.28
N ARG A 101 -21.34 52.24 31.14
CA ARG A 101 -22.27 52.43 30.01
C ARG A 101 -23.12 53.70 30.13
N GLN A 102 -23.20 54.30 31.32
CA GLN A 102 -24.01 55.51 31.53
C GLN A 102 -23.47 56.71 30.75
N VAL A 103 -22.14 56.80 30.54
CA VAL A 103 -21.50 57.85 29.73
C VAL A 103 -22.04 57.88 28.29
N LEU A 104 -22.46 56.73 27.74
CA LEU A 104 -23.03 56.65 26.40
C LEU A 104 -24.40 57.34 26.29
N ARG A 105 -25.09 57.58 27.42
CA ARG A 105 -26.35 58.33 27.45
C ARG A 105 -26.12 59.85 27.46
N THR A 106 -24.96 60.31 27.94
CA THR A 106 -24.67 61.73 28.13
C THR A 106 -24.01 62.39 26.91
N ILE A 107 -23.34 61.63 26.06
CA ILE A 107 -22.57 62.15 24.91
C ILE A 107 -23.40 62.38 23.62
N GLY A 108 -24.69 62.03 23.59
CA GLY A 108 -25.58 62.27 22.44
C GLY A 108 -25.31 61.45 21.15
N ASN A 109 -24.21 60.70 21.07
CA ASN A 109 -23.86 59.89 19.89
C ASN A 109 -24.64 58.54 19.86
N ALA A 110 -25.78 58.54 19.16
CA ALA A 110 -26.67 57.38 19.08
C ALA A 110 -26.02 56.17 18.37
N THR A 111 -25.23 56.39 17.33
CA THR A 111 -24.56 55.34 16.56
C THR A 111 -23.52 54.61 17.41
N LEU A 112 -22.63 55.35 18.09
CA LEU A 112 -21.64 54.75 18.99
C LEU A 112 -22.33 53.98 20.13
N ARG A 113 -23.38 54.56 20.70
CA ARG A 113 -24.17 53.88 21.75
C ARG A 113 -24.77 52.57 21.24
N TYR A 114 -25.35 52.55 20.04
CA TYR A 114 -25.90 51.33 19.44
C TYR A 114 -24.81 50.28 19.21
N GLU A 115 -23.69 50.65 18.60
CA GLU A 115 -22.61 49.70 18.27
C GLU A 115 -21.94 49.12 19.52
N VAL A 116 -21.71 49.92 20.57
CA VAL A 116 -21.18 49.43 21.85
C VAL A 116 -22.16 48.48 22.54
N LEU A 117 -23.47 48.80 22.55
CA LEU A 117 -24.48 47.91 23.14
C LEU A 117 -24.64 46.61 22.34
N ARG A 118 -24.59 46.70 21.00
CA ARG A 118 -24.62 45.53 20.11
C ARG A 118 -23.40 44.65 20.34
N TYR A 119 -22.20 45.25 20.41
CA TYR A 119 -20.96 44.55 20.74
C TYR A 119 -21.08 43.77 22.05
N TYR A 120 -21.53 44.44 23.11
CA TYR A 120 -21.69 43.81 24.41
C TYR A 120 -22.69 42.64 24.40
N ARG A 121 -23.84 42.79 23.70
CA ARG A 121 -24.81 41.69 23.55
C ARG A 121 -24.20 40.48 22.87
N GLN A 122 -23.39 40.69 21.83
CA GLN A 122 -22.72 39.59 21.13
C GLN A 122 -21.60 38.97 21.98
N LEU A 123 -20.86 39.77 22.76
CA LEU A 123 -19.85 39.26 23.71
C LEU A 123 -20.49 38.34 24.77
N LEU A 124 -21.60 38.77 25.38
CA LEU A 124 -22.37 37.91 26.32
C LEU A 124 -22.98 36.68 25.64
N ARG A 125 -23.38 36.79 24.37
CA ARG A 125 -23.84 35.64 23.59
C ARG A 125 -22.70 34.65 23.36
N LEU A 126 -21.50 35.13 23.01
CA LEU A 126 -20.31 34.31 22.83
C LEU A 126 -19.96 33.58 24.13
N GLU A 127 -19.92 34.26 25.28
CA GLU A 127 -19.66 33.63 26.58
C GLU A 127 -20.66 32.51 26.91
N ARG A 128 -21.97 32.78 26.71
CA ARG A 128 -23.02 31.79 26.92
C ARG A 128 -22.90 30.59 25.98
N ARG A 129 -22.64 30.84 24.69
CA ARG A 129 -22.44 29.78 23.70
C ARG A 129 -21.18 28.97 23.97
N MET A 130 -20.10 29.58 24.43
CA MET A 130 -18.88 28.88 24.86
C MET A 130 -19.16 27.92 26.01
N LYS A 131 -19.94 28.34 27.02
CA LYS A 131 -20.33 27.45 28.12
C LYS A 131 -21.22 26.30 27.62
N GLN A 132 -22.29 26.64 26.89
CA GLN A 132 -23.20 25.64 26.32
C GLN A 132 -22.46 24.64 25.42
N GLY A 133 -21.54 25.12 24.58
CA GLY A 133 -20.75 24.29 23.67
C GLY A 133 -19.84 23.30 24.40
N ARG A 134 -19.26 23.68 25.55
CA ARG A 134 -18.46 22.76 26.38
C ARG A 134 -19.32 21.64 26.98
N ASP A 135 -20.47 22.00 27.55
CA ASP A 135 -21.38 21.04 28.17
C ASP A 135 -21.92 20.06 27.11
N LEU A 136 -22.31 20.59 25.95
CA LEU A 136 -22.80 19.81 24.81
C LEU A 136 -21.73 18.89 24.24
N PHE A 137 -20.51 19.40 24.01
CA PHE A 137 -19.40 18.60 23.53
C PHE A 137 -19.09 17.42 24.45
N THR A 138 -19.10 17.67 25.76
CA THR A 138 -18.83 16.61 26.75
C THR A 138 -19.88 15.51 26.69
N GLN A 139 -21.16 15.88 26.58
CA GLN A 139 -22.26 14.92 26.46
C GLN A 139 -22.22 14.14 25.14
N GLU A 140 -22.05 14.84 24.02
CA GLU A 140 -22.00 14.23 22.70
C GLU A 140 -20.77 13.34 22.54
N LEU A 141 -19.60 13.72 23.08
CA LEU A 141 -18.39 12.91 23.07
C LEU A 141 -18.60 11.57 23.79
N ALA A 142 -19.21 11.57 24.99
CA ALA A 142 -19.51 10.34 25.71
C ALA A 142 -20.53 9.47 24.94
N GLN A 143 -21.48 10.07 24.22
CA GLN A 143 -22.37 9.34 23.31
C GLN A 143 -21.61 8.73 22.14
N LYS A 144 -20.74 9.49 21.46
CA LYS A 144 -19.97 8.99 20.31
C LYS A 144 -18.99 7.89 20.70
N ARG A 145 -18.40 7.96 21.90
CA ARG A 145 -17.53 6.90 22.43
C ARG A 145 -18.27 5.60 22.70
N ARG A 146 -19.51 5.66 23.20
CA ARG A 146 -20.35 4.45 23.34
C ARG A 146 -20.64 3.81 21.98
N LEU A 147 -21.03 4.60 20.98
CA LEU A 147 -21.21 4.11 19.61
C LEU A 147 -19.92 3.52 19.03
N LEU A 148 -18.77 4.13 19.33
CA LEU A 148 -17.48 3.65 18.88
C LEU A 148 -17.10 2.33 19.55
N GLN A 149 -17.29 2.20 20.86
CA GLN A 149 -17.10 0.95 21.59
C GLN A 149 -18.02 -0.15 21.04
N GLU A 150 -19.30 0.15 20.77
CA GLU A 150 -20.24 -0.78 20.11
C GLU A 150 -19.71 -1.24 18.75
N SER A 151 -19.24 -0.30 17.92
CA SER A 151 -18.67 -0.60 16.60
C SER A 151 -17.38 -1.44 16.72
N PHE A 152 -16.55 -1.15 17.71
CA PHE A 152 -15.31 -1.88 17.97
C PHE A 152 -15.53 -3.29 18.54
N ARG A 153 -16.72 -3.59 19.08
CA ARG A 153 -17.08 -4.96 19.48
C ARG A 153 -17.38 -5.88 18.32
N ASP A 154 -17.57 -5.33 17.13
CA ASP A 154 -17.77 -6.13 15.93
C ASP A 154 -16.63 -7.15 15.74
N ALA A 155 -17.01 -8.41 15.54
CA ALA A 155 -16.05 -9.50 15.48
C ALA A 155 -15.12 -9.38 14.28
N ASP A 156 -15.61 -8.89 13.13
CA ASP A 156 -14.79 -8.73 11.93
C ASP A 156 -13.79 -7.59 12.09
N PHE A 157 -14.19 -6.50 12.74
CA PHE A 157 -13.29 -5.42 13.11
C PHE A 157 -12.17 -5.91 14.03
N GLN A 158 -12.51 -6.59 15.13
CA GLN A 158 -11.52 -7.11 16.08
C GLN A 158 -10.55 -8.10 15.42
N LYS A 159 -11.07 -9.04 14.60
CA LYS A 159 -10.26 -9.97 13.80
C LYS A 159 -9.32 -9.25 12.84
N GLY A 160 -9.78 -8.15 12.22
CA GLY A 160 -8.94 -7.29 11.37
C GLY A 160 -7.83 -6.59 12.16
N ILE A 161 -8.08 -6.14 13.39
CA ILE A 161 -7.05 -5.56 14.27
C ILE A 161 -6.03 -6.60 14.69
N GLN A 162 -6.46 -7.83 15.02
CA GLN A 162 -5.54 -8.93 15.34
C GLN A 162 -4.56 -9.23 14.20
N LEU A 163 -4.99 -9.13 12.95
CA LEU A 163 -4.11 -9.28 11.79
C LEU A 163 -3.22 -8.05 11.59
N ALA A 164 -3.77 -6.84 11.74
CA ALA A 164 -3.05 -5.60 11.42
C ALA A 164 -2.01 -5.20 12.47
N THR A 165 -2.36 -5.31 13.75
CA THR A 165 -1.56 -4.81 14.87
C THR A 165 -1.96 -5.54 16.16
N PRO A 166 -1.36 -6.71 16.46
CA PRO A 166 -1.67 -7.49 17.66
C PRO A 166 -1.54 -6.71 18.98
N SER A 167 -0.54 -5.81 19.08
CA SER A 167 -0.35 -4.97 20.28
C SER A 167 -1.50 -3.98 20.50
N LEU A 168 -2.13 -3.47 19.42
CA LEU A 168 -3.31 -2.62 19.51
C LEU A 168 -4.53 -3.43 19.96
N PHE A 169 -4.67 -4.69 19.53
CA PHE A 169 -5.75 -5.56 19.96
C PHE A 169 -5.78 -5.74 21.49
N ALA A 170 -4.62 -5.95 22.11
CA ALA A 170 -4.51 -6.05 23.57
C ALA A 170 -4.98 -4.77 24.28
N GLY A 171 -4.60 -3.59 23.77
CA GLY A 171 -5.10 -2.32 24.29
C GLY A 171 -6.59 -2.11 24.06
N LEU A 172 -7.12 -2.61 22.93
CA LEU A 172 -8.52 -2.49 22.55
C LEU A 172 -9.44 -3.23 23.53
N GLN A 173 -9.07 -4.42 23.99
CA GLN A 173 -9.88 -5.17 24.96
C GLN A 173 -10.11 -4.35 26.24
N HIS A 174 -9.04 -3.72 26.76
CA HIS A 174 -9.16 -2.85 27.93
C HIS A 174 -10.03 -1.62 27.67
N TYR A 175 -9.86 -0.95 26.52
CA TYR A 175 -10.68 0.20 26.12
C TYR A 175 -12.18 -0.16 26.02
N LEU A 176 -12.48 -1.36 25.53
CA LEU A 176 -13.83 -1.85 25.39
C LEU A 176 -14.49 -2.09 26.75
N GLU A 177 -13.77 -2.50 27.78
CA GLU A 177 -14.32 -2.72 29.13
C GLU A 177 -14.47 -1.41 29.94
N GLY A 178 -13.78 -0.35 29.54
CA GLY A 178 -13.78 0.94 30.23
C GLY A 178 -15.04 1.79 30.03
N ASP A 179 -15.26 2.75 30.94
CA ASP A 179 -16.34 3.73 30.84
C ASP A 179 -16.06 4.77 29.74
N ALA A 180 -16.95 4.84 28.75
CA ALA A 180 -16.91 5.81 27.65
C ALA A 180 -16.84 7.28 28.10
N ALA A 181 -17.33 7.61 29.30
CA ALA A 181 -17.26 8.96 29.86
C ALA A 181 -15.91 9.26 30.54
N ALA A 182 -15.14 8.24 30.92
CA ALA A 182 -13.95 8.36 31.75
C ALA A 182 -12.69 7.75 31.08
N VAL A 183 -12.38 8.21 29.87
CA VAL A 183 -11.25 7.71 29.06
C VAL A 183 -9.93 8.35 29.48
N ASN A 184 -8.99 7.53 29.98
CA ASN A 184 -7.65 7.99 30.38
C ASN A 184 -6.70 8.18 29.17
N GLY A 185 -5.48 8.68 29.40
CA GLY A 185 -4.53 8.97 28.32
C GLY A 185 -3.96 7.76 27.57
N ARG A 186 -4.04 6.54 28.14
CA ARG A 186 -3.69 5.29 27.44
C ARG A 186 -4.84 4.88 26.53
N ASP A 187 -6.06 4.93 27.05
CA ASP A 187 -7.29 4.59 26.33
C ASP A 187 -7.53 5.54 25.14
N GLN A 188 -7.21 6.83 25.29
CA GLN A 188 -7.25 7.79 24.18
C GLN A 188 -6.31 7.41 23.02
N ARG A 189 -5.13 6.84 23.33
CA ARG A 189 -4.19 6.38 22.29
C ARG A 189 -4.71 5.14 21.59
N THR A 190 -5.28 4.19 22.34
CA THR A 190 -5.96 3.01 21.80
C THR A 190 -7.14 3.41 20.93
N GLU A 191 -8.02 4.30 21.42
CA GLU A 191 -9.17 4.87 20.70
C GLU A 191 -8.74 5.47 19.37
N ALA A 192 -7.74 6.35 19.37
CA ALA A 192 -7.22 6.96 18.15
C ALA A 192 -6.61 5.93 17.19
N GLY A 193 -5.92 4.90 17.70
CA GLY A 193 -5.37 3.81 16.92
C GLY A 193 -6.44 2.97 16.23
N ALA A 194 -7.41 2.49 17.02
CA ALA A 194 -8.53 1.69 16.54
C ALA A 194 -9.43 2.49 15.58
N PHE A 195 -9.66 3.78 15.86
CA PHE A 195 -10.46 4.65 14.99
C PHE A 195 -9.86 4.79 13.59
N ARG A 196 -8.52 4.84 13.44
CA ARG A 196 -7.88 4.86 12.12
C ARG A 196 -8.20 3.60 11.31
N TYR A 197 -8.21 2.44 11.96
CA TYR A 197 -8.57 1.18 11.32
C TYR A 197 -10.07 1.08 11.05
N PHE A 198 -10.90 1.65 11.92
CA PHE A 198 -12.35 1.68 11.70
C PHE A 198 -12.74 2.60 10.54
N ALA A 199 -12.13 3.79 10.46
CA ALA A 199 -12.25 4.66 9.30
C ALA A 199 -11.74 3.98 8.02
N ARG A 200 -10.66 3.18 8.10
CA ARG A 200 -10.22 2.35 6.98
C ARG A 200 -11.28 1.32 6.59
N MET A 201 -11.81 0.56 7.54
CA MET A 201 -12.80 -0.50 7.31
C MET A 201 -14.11 0.03 6.74
N THR A 202 -14.46 1.29 6.99
CA THR A 202 -15.72 1.90 6.56
C THR A 202 -15.60 2.78 5.30
N ALA A 203 -14.40 3.27 4.98
CA ALA A 203 -14.23 4.23 3.87
C ALA A 203 -13.16 3.84 2.84
N LYS A 204 -12.28 2.87 3.13
CA LYS A 204 -11.17 2.51 2.24
C LYS A 204 -11.40 1.14 1.61
N THR A 205 -11.43 1.11 0.27
CA THR A 205 -11.62 -0.11 -0.53
C THR A 205 -10.30 -0.83 -0.87
N SER A 206 -9.21 -0.53 -0.14
CA SER A 206 -7.91 -1.17 -0.39
C SER A 206 -7.87 -2.55 0.29
N PRO A 207 -7.64 -3.65 -0.47
CA PRO A 207 -7.71 -5.00 0.08
C PRO A 207 -6.73 -5.20 1.23
N PHE A 208 -7.23 -5.65 2.37
CA PHE A 208 -6.43 -5.98 3.55
C PHE A 208 -7.28 -6.78 4.54
N GLY A 209 -7.21 -8.11 4.47
CA GLY A 209 -8.04 -9.01 5.26
C GLY A 209 -9.50 -8.56 5.27
N ARG A 210 -10.10 -8.56 6.46
CA ARG A 210 -11.50 -8.14 6.68
C ARG A 210 -11.76 -6.63 6.50
N PHE A 211 -10.75 -5.78 6.43
CA PHE A 211 -10.96 -4.34 6.21
C PHE A 211 -11.31 -3.98 4.77
N GLY A 212 -10.96 -4.83 3.81
CA GLY A 212 -11.19 -4.60 2.39
C GLY A 212 -11.55 -5.89 1.66
N PRO A 213 -12.75 -6.46 1.89
CA PRO A 213 -13.19 -7.67 1.22
C PRO A 213 -13.44 -7.44 -0.27
N LEU A 214 -13.36 -8.54 -1.02
CA LEU A 214 -13.49 -8.57 -2.46
C LEU A 214 -14.80 -9.24 -2.92
N ALA A 215 -15.22 -8.94 -4.14
CA ALA A 215 -16.13 -9.78 -4.89
C ALA A 215 -15.72 -9.81 -6.36
N LEU A 216 -16.29 -10.76 -7.11
CA LEU A 216 -16.07 -10.88 -8.53
C LEU A 216 -17.31 -10.38 -9.29
N ALA A 217 -17.09 -9.55 -10.30
CA ALA A 217 -18.11 -9.16 -11.25
C ALA A 217 -17.82 -9.75 -12.63
N ALA A 218 -18.86 -10.27 -13.29
CA ALA A 218 -18.80 -10.66 -14.69
C ALA A 218 -19.17 -9.48 -15.58
N VAL A 219 -18.50 -9.37 -16.74
CA VAL A 219 -18.87 -8.41 -17.78
C VAL A 219 -19.88 -9.07 -18.71
N GLN A 220 -21.01 -8.40 -18.92
CA GLN A 220 -22.08 -8.84 -19.81
C GLN A 220 -22.32 -7.77 -20.89
N PRO A 221 -21.58 -7.82 -22.01
CA PRO A 221 -21.68 -6.79 -23.06
C PRO A 221 -23.10 -6.62 -23.61
N GLU A 222 -23.91 -7.68 -23.62
CA GLU A 222 -25.30 -7.66 -24.10
C GLU A 222 -26.30 -7.04 -23.10
N SER A 223 -25.87 -6.72 -21.87
CA SER A 223 -26.75 -6.13 -20.87
C SER A 223 -26.92 -4.63 -21.08
N GLU A 224 -28.18 -4.19 -21.17
CA GLU A 224 -28.56 -2.76 -21.19
C GLU A 224 -28.53 -2.10 -19.80
N GLN A 225 -28.24 -2.86 -18.74
CA GLN A 225 -28.07 -2.31 -17.39
C GLN A 225 -26.61 -1.88 -17.16
N LEU A 226 -26.39 -0.74 -16.49
CA LEU A 226 -25.04 -0.29 -16.09
C LEU A 226 -24.32 -1.36 -15.27
N PHE A 227 -24.92 -1.74 -14.13
CA PHE A 227 -24.57 -2.95 -13.40
C PHE A 227 -25.78 -3.51 -12.64
N SER A 228 -25.69 -4.78 -12.24
CA SER A 228 -26.61 -5.37 -11.27
C SER A 228 -25.83 -5.96 -10.10
N ILE A 229 -26.36 -5.81 -8.89
CA ILE A 229 -25.84 -6.43 -7.67
C ILE A 229 -26.94 -7.31 -7.11
N ARG A 230 -26.65 -8.58 -6.89
CA ARG A 230 -27.53 -9.51 -6.19
C ARG A 230 -26.85 -9.95 -4.92
N THR A 231 -27.59 -9.92 -3.82
CA THR A 231 -27.16 -10.43 -2.53
C THR A 231 -28.19 -11.42 -2.01
N SER A 232 -27.76 -12.52 -1.37
CA SER A 232 -28.66 -13.52 -0.80
C SER A 232 -29.27 -13.12 0.56
N GLY A 233 -28.95 -11.91 1.05
CA GLY A 233 -29.37 -11.40 2.35
C GLY A 233 -28.25 -10.69 3.09
N LYS A 234 -27.95 -11.12 4.32
CA LYS A 234 -26.87 -10.53 5.13
C LYS A 234 -25.52 -10.85 4.49
N LEU A 235 -24.76 -9.80 4.15
CA LEU A 235 -23.41 -9.93 3.62
C LEU A 235 -22.54 -10.77 4.57
N ALA A 236 -22.24 -12.01 4.18
CA ALA A 236 -21.35 -12.89 4.92
C ALA A 236 -19.93 -12.76 4.35
N MET A 237 -18.98 -12.48 5.24
CA MET A 237 -17.58 -12.38 4.89
C MET A 237 -16.90 -13.74 5.10
N ARG A 238 -16.33 -14.31 4.04
CA ARG A 238 -15.44 -15.47 4.09
C ARG A 238 -14.00 -14.99 3.97
N SER A 239 -13.09 -15.59 4.72
CA SER A 239 -11.66 -15.30 4.64
C SER A 239 -10.87 -16.57 4.35
N GLU A 240 -9.82 -16.42 3.56
CA GLU A 240 -8.79 -17.44 3.36
C GLU A 240 -7.46 -16.95 3.91
N THR A 241 -6.75 -17.83 4.60
CA THR A 241 -5.54 -17.52 5.36
C THR A 241 -4.39 -18.38 4.91
N SER A 242 -3.17 -17.86 5.04
CA SER A 242 -1.94 -18.64 4.87
C SER A 242 -0.86 -18.08 5.78
N LEU A 243 0.24 -18.83 5.92
CA LEU A 243 1.43 -18.28 6.54
C LEU A 243 1.98 -17.15 5.65
N ASN A 244 2.53 -16.12 6.27
CA ASN A 244 3.19 -15.03 5.57
C ASN A 244 4.41 -15.58 4.81
N LEU A 245 4.52 -15.23 3.52
CA LEU A 245 5.54 -15.78 2.64
C LEU A 245 6.96 -15.48 3.10
N SER A 246 7.19 -14.38 3.82
CA SER A 246 8.52 -14.14 4.41
C SER A 246 8.79 -15.06 5.60
N VAL A 247 7.78 -15.47 6.39
CA VAL A 247 7.99 -16.52 7.41
C VAL A 247 8.38 -17.83 6.75
N VAL A 248 7.70 -18.22 5.67
CA VAL A 248 8.05 -19.43 4.92
C VAL A 248 9.46 -19.34 4.34
N ALA A 249 9.86 -18.17 3.83
CA ALA A 249 11.20 -17.95 3.31
C ALA A 249 12.27 -18.03 4.42
N ASP A 250 12.00 -17.46 5.60
CA ASP A 250 12.88 -17.52 6.77
C ASP A 250 13.05 -18.97 7.24
N LEU A 251 11.95 -19.73 7.35
CA LEU A 251 11.97 -21.15 7.70
C LEU A 251 12.75 -21.97 6.67
N ALA A 252 12.49 -21.78 5.38
CA ALA A 252 13.21 -22.49 4.31
C ALA A 252 14.72 -22.19 4.35
N THR A 253 15.09 -20.93 4.56
CA THR A 253 16.50 -20.49 4.66
C THR A 253 17.18 -21.06 5.89
N SER A 254 16.47 -21.12 7.01
CA SER A 254 16.97 -21.65 8.28
C SER A 254 17.18 -23.16 8.20
N LEU A 255 16.18 -23.88 7.69
CA LEU A 255 16.24 -25.32 7.52
C LEU A 255 17.30 -25.73 6.48
N SER A 256 17.53 -24.94 5.43
CA SER A 256 18.56 -25.26 4.42
C SER A 256 20.00 -25.09 4.92
N ARG A 257 20.17 -24.42 6.06
CA ARG A 257 21.47 -24.23 6.73
C ARG A 257 21.81 -25.30 7.76
N ILE A 258 20.87 -26.21 8.06
CA ILE A 258 21.15 -27.38 8.88
C ILE A 258 22.10 -28.29 8.08
N PRO A 259 23.33 -28.57 8.54
CA PRO A 259 24.32 -29.31 7.76
C PRO A 259 23.81 -30.66 7.24
N GLU A 260 23.05 -31.37 8.07
CA GLU A 260 22.41 -32.64 7.75
C GLU A 260 21.39 -32.49 6.63
N PHE A 261 20.68 -31.36 6.55
CA PHE A 261 19.72 -31.11 5.47
C PHE A 261 20.46 -30.67 4.21
N GLN A 262 21.41 -29.74 4.36
CA GLN A 262 22.14 -29.13 3.26
C GLN A 262 22.86 -30.16 2.38
N ALA A 263 23.36 -31.26 2.98
CA ALA A 263 23.97 -32.36 2.26
C ALA A 263 23.02 -33.06 1.27
N HIS A 264 21.72 -33.11 1.57
CA HIS A 264 20.70 -33.79 0.77
C HIS A 264 19.92 -32.83 -0.14
N LEU A 265 20.09 -31.51 0.01
CA LEU A 265 19.46 -30.52 -0.86
C LEU A 265 20.08 -30.51 -2.26
N GLN A 266 19.25 -30.15 -3.24
CA GLN A 266 19.69 -29.99 -4.63
C GLN A 266 20.78 -28.91 -4.72
N ALA A 267 21.94 -29.27 -5.25
CA ALA A 267 23.03 -28.37 -5.56
C ALA A 267 22.86 -27.83 -6.97
N ARG A 268 22.97 -26.50 -7.13
CA ARG A 268 22.87 -25.83 -8.42
C ARG A 268 23.95 -24.77 -8.54
N VAL A 269 24.43 -24.53 -9.75
CA VAL A 269 25.31 -23.39 -10.00
C VAL A 269 24.47 -22.12 -9.88
N ASN A 270 25.02 -21.10 -9.23
CA ASN A 270 24.38 -19.80 -9.14
C ASN A 270 24.17 -19.20 -10.54
N TYR A 271 22.92 -19.04 -10.96
CA TYR A 271 22.53 -18.56 -12.30
C TYR A 271 23.07 -17.18 -12.68
N THR A 272 23.58 -16.42 -11.73
CA THR A 272 24.21 -15.12 -11.99
C THR A 272 25.68 -15.24 -12.41
N TYR A 273 26.24 -16.46 -12.43
CA TYR A 273 27.64 -16.65 -12.79
C TYR A 273 27.92 -16.39 -14.26
N TYR A 274 29.10 -15.84 -14.54
CA TYR A 274 29.67 -15.77 -15.88
C TYR A 274 31.20 -15.79 -15.80
N LEU A 275 31.84 -16.00 -16.95
CA LEU A 275 33.30 -15.94 -17.07
C LEU A 275 33.72 -14.60 -17.68
N ASP A 276 34.73 -13.98 -17.07
CA ASP A 276 35.39 -12.77 -17.56
C ASP A 276 36.90 -13.05 -17.66
N GLY A 277 37.34 -13.45 -18.85
CA GLY A 277 38.67 -14.03 -19.05
C GLY A 277 38.85 -15.33 -18.24
N ASP A 278 39.88 -15.36 -17.39
CA ASP A 278 40.18 -16.51 -16.51
C ASP A 278 39.49 -16.43 -15.14
N GLU A 279 38.64 -15.43 -14.94
CA GLU A 279 37.94 -15.20 -13.67
C GLU A 279 36.47 -15.61 -13.78
N ILE A 280 35.96 -16.18 -12.69
CA ILE A 280 34.55 -16.43 -12.49
C ILE A 280 33.94 -15.28 -11.69
N VAL A 281 32.81 -14.76 -12.16
CA VAL A 281 32.09 -13.64 -11.54
C VAL A 281 30.66 -14.07 -11.25
N PHE A 282 30.12 -13.77 -10.07
CA PHE A 282 28.72 -14.07 -9.71
C PHE A 282 28.22 -13.17 -8.57
N LEU A 283 26.91 -13.08 -8.38
CA LEU A 283 26.28 -12.37 -7.26
C LEU A 283 25.99 -13.33 -6.11
N ARG A 284 26.66 -13.13 -4.98
CA ARG A 284 26.37 -13.86 -3.75
C ARG A 284 24.97 -13.46 -3.24
N PRO A 285 24.08 -14.44 -2.94
CA PRO A 285 22.83 -14.14 -2.24
C PRO A 285 23.09 -13.45 -0.90
N LYS A 286 22.25 -12.50 -0.53
CA LYS A 286 22.35 -11.81 0.77
C LYS A 286 22.23 -12.81 1.91
N LEU A 287 23.14 -12.75 2.88
CA LEU A 287 23.03 -13.49 4.14
C LEU A 287 22.41 -12.61 5.25
N GLU A 288 21.81 -13.24 6.25
CA GLU A 288 21.15 -12.52 7.36
C GLU A 288 22.13 -11.67 8.20
N ASP A 289 23.40 -12.08 8.27
CA ASP A 289 24.47 -11.34 8.95
C ASP A 289 24.98 -10.13 8.13
N ASP A 290 24.54 -9.97 6.88
CA ASP A 290 24.95 -8.83 6.05
C ASP A 290 24.22 -7.57 6.54
N GLN A 291 25.00 -6.56 6.95
CA GLN A 291 24.48 -5.23 7.34
C GLN A 291 23.48 -4.70 6.30
N PRO A 292 22.42 -3.97 6.72
CA PRO A 292 21.34 -3.51 5.84
C PRO A 292 21.75 -2.43 4.81
N VAL A 293 23.04 -2.28 4.53
CA VAL A 293 23.55 -1.24 3.64
C VAL A 293 23.39 -1.66 2.19
N TYR A 294 22.64 -0.83 1.45
CA TYR A 294 22.59 -0.77 0.01
C TYR A 294 24.00 -0.88 -0.60
N THR A 295 24.30 -2.01 -1.25
CA THR A 295 25.22 -2.14 -2.40
C THR A 295 25.25 -3.60 -2.85
N SER A 296 24.46 -3.92 -3.87
CA SER A 296 24.63 -5.17 -4.66
C SER A 296 26.08 -5.33 -5.17
N MET A 297 26.86 -4.25 -5.30
CA MET A 297 28.27 -4.34 -5.68
C MET A 297 29.12 -5.11 -4.66
N ASN A 298 28.83 -5.01 -3.36
CA ASN A 298 29.52 -5.81 -2.33
C ASN A 298 29.11 -7.30 -2.35
N SER A 299 28.05 -7.64 -3.08
CA SER A 299 27.63 -9.03 -3.32
C SER A 299 28.33 -9.66 -4.52
N VAL A 300 28.99 -8.88 -5.38
CA VAL A 300 29.75 -9.40 -6.51
C VAL A 300 30.99 -10.13 -5.99
N ARG A 301 31.10 -11.41 -6.34
CA ARG A 301 32.29 -12.22 -6.11
C ARG A 301 33.01 -12.40 -7.43
N ARG A 302 34.33 -12.19 -7.39
CA ARG A 302 35.23 -12.33 -8.53
C ARG A 302 36.50 -13.05 -8.06
N GLY A 303 36.99 -13.97 -8.87
CA GLY A 303 38.27 -14.63 -8.62
C GLY A 303 38.61 -15.67 -9.68
N LYS A 304 39.80 -16.27 -9.56
CA LYS A 304 40.30 -17.27 -10.52
C LYS A 304 39.37 -18.48 -10.62
N TYR A 305 39.06 -18.90 -11.85
CA TYR A 305 38.26 -20.10 -12.09
C TYR A 305 39.13 -21.36 -12.06
N LEU A 306 39.37 -21.88 -10.86
CA LEU A 306 40.26 -23.03 -10.64
C LEU A 306 39.73 -24.31 -11.31
N PRO A 307 40.60 -25.25 -11.75
CA PRO A 307 40.18 -26.49 -12.41
C PRO A 307 39.18 -27.33 -11.60
N ILE A 308 39.36 -27.37 -10.28
CA ILE A 308 38.44 -28.07 -9.37
C ILE A 308 37.05 -27.41 -9.29
N MET A 309 36.98 -26.08 -9.42
CA MET A 309 35.70 -25.36 -9.51
C MET A 309 35.04 -25.62 -10.86
N ARG A 310 35.84 -25.66 -11.93
CA ARG A 310 35.37 -25.98 -13.29
C ARG A 310 34.73 -27.36 -13.34
N GLN A 311 35.39 -28.37 -12.79
CA GLN A 311 34.86 -29.73 -12.72
C GLN A 311 33.48 -29.78 -12.04
N VAL A 312 33.29 -29.07 -10.93
CA VAL A 312 32.01 -29.03 -10.21
C VAL A 312 30.94 -28.29 -11.03
N VAL A 313 31.26 -27.14 -11.60
CA VAL A 313 30.31 -26.35 -12.41
C VAL A 313 29.90 -27.11 -13.67
N GLU A 314 30.84 -27.70 -14.41
CA GLU A 314 30.55 -28.48 -15.62
C GLU A 314 29.68 -29.71 -15.29
N PHE A 315 29.95 -30.37 -14.17
CA PHE A 315 29.12 -31.48 -13.70
C PHE A 315 27.68 -31.05 -13.39
N LEU A 316 27.50 -29.96 -12.66
CA LEU A 316 26.17 -29.44 -12.32
C LEU A 316 25.40 -28.94 -13.56
N GLU A 317 26.08 -28.25 -14.49
CA GLU A 317 25.47 -27.80 -15.74
C GLU A 317 25.07 -28.95 -16.66
N ALA A 318 25.91 -29.98 -16.78
CA ALA A 318 25.59 -31.18 -17.56
C ALA A 318 24.38 -31.95 -17.01
N ASN A 319 24.11 -31.83 -15.71
CA ASN A 319 23.06 -32.54 -15.00
C ASN A 319 21.94 -31.64 -14.47
N LYS A 320 21.79 -30.42 -15.00
CA LYS A 320 20.83 -29.41 -14.49
C LYS A 320 19.35 -29.83 -14.52
N GLN A 321 19.00 -30.87 -15.29
CA GLN A 321 17.65 -31.45 -15.35
C GLN A 321 17.45 -32.61 -14.36
N GLN A 322 18.51 -33.03 -13.67
CA GLN A 322 18.49 -34.11 -12.69
C GLN A 322 18.52 -33.52 -11.27
N LEU A 323 18.02 -34.29 -10.31
CA LEU A 323 18.17 -33.97 -8.89
C LEU A 323 19.58 -34.36 -8.44
N ILE A 324 20.52 -33.42 -8.51
CA ILE A 324 21.88 -33.60 -7.99
C ILE A 324 21.97 -32.97 -6.60
N THR A 325 22.29 -33.77 -5.60
CA THR A 325 22.45 -33.31 -4.21
C THR A 325 23.85 -32.75 -3.96
N LEU A 326 24.03 -32.02 -2.86
CA LEU A 326 25.36 -31.60 -2.43
C LEU A 326 26.27 -32.80 -2.14
N ASN A 327 25.72 -33.89 -1.60
CA ASN A 327 26.46 -35.12 -1.35
C ASN A 327 26.95 -35.78 -2.64
N ASP A 328 26.17 -35.74 -3.73
CA ASP A 328 26.60 -36.23 -5.05
C ASP A 328 27.81 -35.46 -5.57
N VAL A 329 27.86 -34.14 -5.35
CA VAL A 329 29.02 -33.30 -5.70
C VAL A 329 30.26 -33.69 -4.86
N ILE A 330 30.08 -34.00 -3.58
CA ILE A 330 31.18 -34.45 -2.72
C ILE A 330 31.66 -35.84 -3.16
N HIS A 331 30.75 -36.74 -3.51
CA HIS A 331 31.08 -38.07 -4.03
C HIS A 331 31.82 -38.00 -5.37
N LEU A 332 31.44 -37.07 -6.27
CA LEU A 332 32.17 -36.81 -7.51
C LEU A 332 33.64 -36.46 -7.24
N LEU A 333 33.90 -35.54 -6.31
CA LEU A 333 35.26 -35.08 -6.02
C LEU A 333 36.14 -36.12 -5.32
N THR A 334 35.51 -37.12 -4.69
CA THR A 334 36.20 -38.14 -3.89
C THR A 334 36.27 -39.50 -4.57
N GLY A 335 35.54 -39.69 -5.68
CA GLY A 335 35.38 -41.00 -6.31
C GLY A 335 34.57 -41.98 -5.45
N GLY A 336 33.65 -41.49 -4.61
CA GLY A 336 32.84 -42.34 -3.74
C GLY A 336 33.52 -42.80 -2.45
N ALA A 337 34.52 -42.07 -1.97
CA ALA A 337 35.19 -42.40 -0.71
C ALA A 337 34.21 -42.38 0.48
N ALA A 338 34.48 -43.20 1.51
CA ALA A 338 33.68 -43.25 2.72
C ALA A 338 33.63 -41.88 3.43
N THR A 339 32.50 -41.59 4.08
CA THR A 339 32.20 -40.29 4.70
C THR A 339 33.13 -39.92 5.85
N ASP A 340 33.77 -40.91 6.48
CA ASP A 340 34.77 -40.77 7.54
C ASP A 340 36.20 -40.55 7.01
N SER A 341 36.42 -40.68 5.70
CA SER A 341 37.75 -40.53 5.11
C SER A 341 38.23 -39.07 5.11
N ALA A 342 39.55 -38.88 5.27
CA ALA A 342 40.17 -37.56 5.18
C ALA A 342 39.97 -36.89 3.79
N ALA A 343 39.81 -37.70 2.73
CA ALA A 343 39.50 -37.22 1.39
C ALA A 343 38.09 -36.62 1.33
N TYR A 344 37.10 -37.32 1.89
CA TYR A 344 35.72 -36.84 1.99
C TYR A 344 35.63 -35.53 2.79
N GLN A 345 36.25 -35.47 3.97
CA GLN A 345 36.22 -34.27 4.80
C GLN A 345 36.82 -33.04 4.09
N LYS A 346 37.91 -33.21 3.35
CA LYS A 346 38.52 -32.13 2.55
C LYS A 346 37.62 -31.68 1.39
N ALA A 347 37.02 -32.63 0.67
CA ALA A 347 36.10 -32.34 -0.43
C ALA A 347 34.83 -31.64 0.08
N ALA A 348 34.22 -32.15 1.15
CA ALA A 348 33.09 -31.53 1.82
C ALA A 348 33.41 -30.09 2.24
N ALA A 349 34.53 -29.86 2.94
CA ALA A 349 34.95 -28.52 3.33
C ALA A 349 35.15 -27.58 2.13
N PHE A 350 35.64 -28.09 0.99
CA PHE A 350 35.75 -27.31 -0.24
C PHE A 350 34.38 -26.97 -0.84
N VAL A 351 33.48 -27.95 -0.97
CA VAL A 351 32.13 -27.77 -1.50
C VAL A 351 31.32 -26.80 -0.63
N TYR A 352 31.37 -26.93 0.70
CA TYR A 352 30.73 -25.98 1.62
C TYR A 352 31.30 -24.56 1.49
N ARG A 353 32.60 -24.40 1.19
CA ARG A 353 33.16 -23.07 0.87
C ARG A 353 32.59 -22.50 -0.42
N LEU A 354 32.32 -23.32 -1.44
CA LEU A 354 31.66 -22.87 -2.67
C LEU A 354 30.21 -22.44 -2.41
N VAL A 355 29.50 -23.16 -1.54
CA VAL A 355 28.15 -22.79 -1.08
C VAL A 355 28.20 -21.47 -0.30
N HIS A 356 29.07 -21.36 0.71
CA HIS A 356 29.21 -20.14 1.51
C HIS A 356 29.66 -18.91 0.68
N ALA A 357 30.49 -19.13 -0.34
CA ALA A 357 30.88 -18.09 -1.29
C ALA A 357 29.69 -17.64 -2.14
N GLY A 358 28.69 -18.51 -2.36
CA GLY A 358 27.51 -18.29 -3.19
C GLY A 358 27.65 -18.76 -4.62
N LEU A 359 28.67 -19.56 -4.95
CA LEU A 359 28.82 -20.14 -6.30
C LEU A 359 27.89 -21.33 -6.51
N ILE A 360 27.71 -22.14 -5.46
CA ILE A 360 26.74 -23.23 -5.43
C ILE A 360 25.59 -22.79 -4.53
N LEU A 361 24.36 -23.01 -4.98
CA LEU A 361 23.13 -22.74 -4.25
C LEU A 361 22.55 -24.08 -3.76
N THR A 362 22.07 -24.10 -2.52
CA THR A 362 21.44 -25.24 -1.85
C THR A 362 20.24 -24.75 -1.06
N ASP A 363 19.08 -24.80 -1.70
CA ASP A 363 17.85 -24.20 -1.19
C ASP A 363 16.65 -25.05 -1.58
N PHE A 364 15.60 -24.99 -0.77
CA PHE A 364 14.31 -25.60 -1.09
C PHE A 364 13.72 -24.93 -2.34
N GLN A 365 13.24 -25.76 -3.27
CA GLN A 365 12.68 -25.30 -4.55
C GLN A 365 11.21 -24.91 -4.37
N LEU A 366 10.96 -23.74 -3.77
CA LEU A 366 9.61 -23.25 -3.54
C LEU A 366 9.12 -22.46 -4.77
N PRO A 367 8.01 -22.86 -5.42
CA PRO A 367 7.50 -22.15 -6.59
C PRO A 367 7.15 -20.70 -6.26
N SER A 368 7.59 -19.75 -7.11
CA SER A 368 7.33 -18.32 -6.87
C SER A 368 5.89 -17.92 -7.19
N ASN A 369 5.20 -18.69 -8.03
CA ASN A 369 3.84 -18.45 -8.51
C ASN A 369 2.74 -19.08 -7.65
N THR A 370 3.07 -19.69 -6.51
CA THR A 370 2.09 -20.25 -5.56
C THR A 370 2.09 -19.50 -4.24
N ARG A 371 0.90 -19.44 -3.62
CA ARG A 371 0.71 -18.97 -2.25
C ARG A 371 1.05 -20.05 -1.23
N ASP A 372 0.77 -21.32 -1.55
CA ASP A 372 0.96 -22.44 -0.64
C ASP A 372 2.41 -22.95 -0.66
N ARG A 373 3.36 -22.06 -0.41
CA ARG A 373 4.79 -22.43 -0.36
C ARG A 373 5.13 -23.28 0.86
N LEU A 374 4.27 -23.28 1.88
CA LEU A 374 4.45 -24.07 3.09
C LEU A 374 4.26 -25.57 2.81
N SER A 375 3.26 -25.96 1.99
CA SER A 375 3.11 -27.35 1.53
C SER A 375 4.35 -27.84 0.80
N TYR A 376 4.86 -27.08 -0.18
CA TYR A 376 6.07 -27.45 -0.91
C TYR A 376 7.30 -27.58 -0.01
N LEU A 377 7.43 -26.70 0.99
CA LEU A 377 8.52 -26.81 1.97
C LEU A 377 8.38 -28.09 2.80
N ARG A 378 7.18 -28.40 3.29
CA ARG A 378 6.91 -29.63 4.05
C ARG A 378 7.25 -30.87 3.23
N GLU A 379 6.71 -30.98 2.02
CA GLU A 379 6.94 -32.11 1.12
C GLU A 379 8.43 -32.32 0.85
N GLN A 380 9.18 -31.26 0.60
CA GLN A 380 10.63 -31.36 0.36
C GLN A 380 11.41 -31.73 1.62
N VAL A 381 11.00 -31.26 2.80
CA VAL A 381 11.62 -31.67 4.07
C VAL A 381 11.34 -33.14 4.37
N GLU A 382 10.11 -33.60 4.20
CA GLU A 382 9.70 -35.00 4.43
C GLU A 382 10.36 -35.99 3.47
N ALA A 383 10.75 -35.52 2.27
CA ALA A 383 11.49 -36.32 1.31
C ALA A 383 12.99 -36.49 1.63
N LEU A 384 13.52 -35.75 2.61
CA LEU A 384 14.93 -35.89 3.02
C LEU A 384 15.12 -37.17 3.84
N ASP A 385 16.14 -37.95 3.49
CA ASP A 385 16.54 -39.15 4.22
C ASP A 385 17.36 -38.81 5.48
N VAL A 386 16.72 -38.09 6.42
CA VAL A 386 17.33 -37.63 7.67
C VAL A 386 16.38 -37.88 8.85
N PRO A 387 16.86 -38.34 10.03
CA PRO A 387 15.99 -38.73 11.14
C PRO A 387 15.03 -37.64 11.63
N GLN A 388 15.43 -36.36 11.51
CA GLN A 388 14.69 -35.20 11.97
C GLN A 388 13.61 -34.73 10.98
N ALA A 389 13.64 -35.18 9.72
CA ALA A 389 12.72 -34.74 8.67
C ALA A 389 11.25 -34.91 9.07
N ALA A 390 10.87 -36.09 9.55
CA ALA A 390 9.50 -36.39 9.95
C ALA A 390 9.00 -35.48 11.10
N ALA A 391 9.85 -35.20 12.09
CA ALA A 391 9.50 -34.35 13.22
C ALA A 391 9.31 -32.88 12.80
N ILE A 392 10.14 -32.39 11.88
CA ILE A 392 10.01 -31.04 11.31
C ILE A 392 8.80 -30.96 10.38
N GLY A 393 8.58 -31.96 9.53
CA GLY A 393 7.41 -32.08 8.66
C GLY A 393 6.09 -32.00 9.44
N ALA A 394 5.99 -32.71 10.58
CA ALA A 394 4.84 -32.65 11.47
C ALA A 394 4.60 -31.24 12.03
N LYS A 395 5.65 -30.48 12.35
CA LYS A 395 5.52 -29.08 12.80
C LYS A 395 5.07 -28.15 11.66
N LEU A 396 5.60 -28.34 10.45
CA LEU A 396 5.16 -27.58 9.27
C LEU A 396 3.68 -27.87 8.95
N GLN A 397 3.24 -29.12 9.10
CA GLN A 397 1.82 -29.51 9.02
C GLN A 397 0.96 -28.79 10.06
N GLN A 398 1.39 -28.73 11.32
CA GLN A 398 0.67 -27.98 12.37
C GLN A 398 0.54 -26.49 12.02
N LEU A 399 1.55 -25.87 11.41
CA LEU A 399 1.45 -24.48 10.93
C LEU A 399 0.38 -24.32 9.84
N GLN A 400 0.22 -25.31 8.94
CA GLN A 400 -0.82 -25.29 7.92
C GLN A 400 -2.21 -25.43 8.53
N GLU A 401 -2.38 -26.33 9.49
CA GLU A 401 -3.62 -26.51 10.24
C GLU A 401 -3.99 -25.24 11.03
N ASN A 402 -3.00 -24.58 11.63
CA ASN A 402 -3.18 -23.30 12.31
C ASN A 402 -3.67 -22.22 11.34
N CYS A 403 -3.13 -22.16 10.12
CA CYS A 403 -3.64 -21.24 9.10
C CYS A 403 -5.13 -21.50 8.83
N GLN A 404 -5.51 -22.75 8.56
CA GLN A 404 -6.91 -23.12 8.28
C GLN A 404 -7.84 -22.79 9.45
N ARG A 405 -7.44 -23.14 10.68
CA ARG A 405 -8.18 -22.81 11.91
C ARG A 405 -8.33 -21.30 12.08
N PHE A 406 -7.28 -20.52 11.82
CA PHE A 406 -7.28 -19.06 12.01
C PHE A 406 -8.35 -18.34 11.18
N ALA A 407 -8.62 -18.80 9.95
CA ALA A 407 -9.65 -18.22 9.08
C ALA A 407 -11.04 -18.26 9.74
N GLN A 408 -11.39 -19.38 10.36
CA GLN A 408 -12.73 -19.65 10.91
C GLN A 408 -12.85 -19.29 12.40
N ALA A 409 -11.72 -19.21 13.10
CA ALA A 409 -11.64 -18.93 14.53
C ALA A 409 -12.39 -17.65 14.95
N THR A 410 -12.97 -17.72 16.15
CA THR A 410 -13.47 -16.57 16.91
C THR A 410 -12.33 -15.62 17.29
N VAL A 411 -12.68 -14.43 17.80
CA VAL A 411 -11.69 -13.44 18.27
C VAL A 411 -10.77 -14.04 19.34
N THR A 412 -11.32 -14.80 20.30
CA THR A 412 -10.54 -15.41 21.39
C THR A 412 -9.65 -16.54 20.90
N GLU A 413 -10.16 -17.44 20.06
CA GLU A 413 -9.38 -18.57 19.52
C GLU A 413 -8.19 -18.09 18.66
N ARG A 414 -8.32 -16.96 17.95
CA ARG A 414 -7.21 -16.38 17.17
C ARG A 414 -6.00 -16.01 18.03
N VAL A 415 -6.20 -15.62 19.29
CA VAL A 415 -5.09 -15.32 20.20
C VAL A 415 -4.30 -16.61 20.47
N GLN A 416 -4.99 -17.70 20.79
CA GLN A 416 -4.38 -19.01 21.05
C GLN A 416 -3.64 -19.55 19.83
N ILE A 417 -4.26 -19.50 18.65
CA ILE A 417 -3.64 -19.96 17.39
C ILE A 417 -2.38 -19.14 17.08
N HIS A 418 -2.36 -17.85 17.40
CA HIS A 418 -1.18 -17.01 17.22
C HIS A 418 -0.03 -17.42 18.14
N GLU A 419 -0.32 -17.66 19.43
CA GLU A 419 0.65 -18.15 20.41
C GLU A 419 1.21 -19.54 20.03
N GLU A 420 0.33 -20.48 19.64
CA GLU A 420 0.71 -21.81 19.14
C GLU A 420 1.66 -21.70 17.93
N THR A 421 1.31 -20.82 16.98
CA THR A 421 2.11 -20.58 15.75
C THR A 421 3.47 -19.98 16.08
N GLN A 422 3.51 -18.99 16.97
CA GLN A 422 4.76 -18.40 17.45
C GLN A 422 5.65 -19.44 18.12
N GLN A 423 5.07 -20.30 18.96
CA GLN A 423 5.81 -21.37 19.63
C GLN A 423 6.42 -22.34 18.61
N ILE A 424 5.62 -22.83 17.65
CA ILE A 424 6.11 -23.76 16.62
C ILE A 424 7.22 -23.13 15.79
N ILE A 425 7.07 -21.86 15.37
CA ILE A 425 8.12 -21.14 14.64
C ILE A 425 9.38 -21.03 15.50
N ASN A 426 9.26 -20.64 16.77
CA ASN A 426 10.41 -20.55 17.66
C ASN A 426 11.12 -21.90 17.85
N GLU A 427 10.37 -22.99 17.94
CA GLU A 427 10.93 -24.35 18.02
C GLU A 427 11.63 -24.75 16.72
N LEU A 428 11.04 -24.47 15.55
CA LEU A 428 11.67 -24.70 14.24
C LEU A 428 12.95 -23.87 14.07
N MET A 429 12.93 -22.63 14.53
CA MET A 429 14.09 -21.74 14.52
C MET A 429 15.13 -22.10 15.59
N GLN A 430 14.88 -23.00 16.55
CA GLN A 430 15.94 -23.47 17.45
C GLN A 430 16.90 -24.45 16.78
N TRP A 431 16.47 -25.13 15.71
CA TRP A 431 17.30 -26.05 14.92
C TRP A 431 18.40 -25.31 14.15
N TRP A 432 18.26 -24.00 13.98
CA TRP A 432 19.25 -23.14 13.37
C TRP A 432 19.45 -21.89 14.23
N ARG A 433 20.61 -21.71 14.89
CA ARG A 433 20.86 -20.56 15.78
C ARG A 433 21.40 -19.33 15.03
N PRO A 434 20.62 -18.28 14.72
CA PRO A 434 21.19 -16.96 14.53
C PRO A 434 21.68 -16.38 15.88
N PRO A 435 22.57 -15.39 15.88
CA PRO A 435 22.98 -14.66 17.09
C PRO A 435 21.77 -14.11 17.86
N ALA A 436 21.89 -14.00 19.18
CA ALA A 436 20.81 -13.62 20.11
C ALA A 436 20.11 -12.27 19.80
N GLU A 437 20.71 -11.44 18.95
CA GLU A 437 20.24 -10.11 18.56
C GLU A 437 19.14 -10.12 17.48
N ALA A 438 18.95 -11.23 16.75
CA ALA A 438 17.97 -11.32 15.66
C ALA A 438 16.50 -11.48 16.11
N ARG A 439 16.24 -11.61 17.42
CA ARG A 439 14.89 -11.81 17.97
C ARG A 439 14.17 -10.49 18.22
N ALA A 440 13.88 -9.74 17.17
CA ALA A 440 12.70 -8.89 17.24
C ALA A 440 11.47 -9.82 17.28
N GLU A 441 10.55 -9.61 18.22
CA GLU A 441 9.29 -10.36 18.29
C GLU A 441 8.48 -10.07 17.03
N ARG A 442 8.65 -10.93 16.03
CA ARG A 442 7.84 -10.94 14.82
C ARG A 442 6.39 -11.20 15.20
N THR A 443 5.46 -10.48 14.61
CA THR A 443 4.01 -10.60 14.91
C THR A 443 3.14 -10.72 13.67
N ASP A 444 3.71 -10.65 12.47
CA ASP A 444 3.04 -10.73 11.17
C ASP A 444 3.05 -12.15 10.58
N TYR A 445 2.62 -13.15 11.35
CA TYR A 445 2.70 -14.56 10.93
C TYR A 445 1.70 -14.95 9.83
N PHE A 446 0.53 -14.33 9.81
CA PHE A 446 -0.56 -14.71 8.91
C PHE A 446 -0.79 -13.68 7.81
N MET A 447 -1.21 -14.17 6.66
CA MET A 447 -1.82 -13.39 5.59
C MET A 447 -3.27 -13.81 5.46
N GLU A 448 -4.18 -12.83 5.33
CA GLU A 448 -5.61 -13.05 5.19
C GLU A 448 -6.14 -12.21 4.03
N ASP A 449 -6.94 -12.83 3.16
CA ASP A 449 -7.75 -12.12 2.19
C ASP A 449 -9.22 -12.52 2.37
N ALA A 450 -10.12 -11.56 2.19
CA ALA A 450 -11.54 -11.76 2.46
C ALA A 450 -12.40 -11.50 1.23
N VAL A 451 -13.54 -12.19 1.14
CA VAL A 451 -14.56 -12.01 0.11
C VAL A 451 -15.95 -11.88 0.73
N PHE A 452 -16.83 -11.16 0.04
CA PHE A 452 -18.27 -11.30 0.25
C PHE A 452 -18.79 -12.43 -0.64
N ALA A 453 -18.98 -13.61 -0.06
CA ALA A 453 -19.31 -14.83 -0.81
C ALA A 453 -20.68 -14.73 -1.53
N ASP A 454 -21.61 -13.98 -0.96
CA ASP A 454 -22.99 -13.87 -1.44
C ASP A 454 -23.23 -12.71 -2.41
N VAL A 455 -22.18 -12.00 -2.82
CA VAL A 455 -22.29 -10.85 -3.73
C VAL A 455 -22.02 -11.32 -5.15
N GLN A 456 -23.06 -11.31 -5.98
CA GLN A 456 -22.95 -11.50 -7.42
C GLN A 456 -23.13 -10.16 -8.11
N MET A 457 -22.16 -9.78 -8.95
CA MET A 457 -22.21 -8.54 -9.73
C MET A 457 -22.05 -8.79 -11.22
N GLN A 458 -22.79 -8.03 -12.01
CA GLN A 458 -22.68 -8.00 -13.47
C GLN A 458 -22.56 -6.57 -13.94
N LEU A 459 -21.67 -6.30 -14.89
CA LEU A 459 -21.44 -4.98 -15.47
C LEU A 459 -21.78 -5.02 -16.97
N GLY A 460 -22.66 -4.12 -17.43
CA GLY A 460 -23.12 -4.07 -18.82
C GLY A 460 -22.36 -3.09 -19.69
N ALA A 461 -22.68 -3.07 -20.99
CA ALA A 461 -22.06 -2.16 -21.95
C ALA A 461 -22.22 -0.67 -21.60
N PRO A 462 -23.36 -0.19 -21.06
CA PRO A 462 -23.52 1.21 -20.70
C PRO A 462 -22.51 1.72 -19.66
N PHE A 463 -21.90 0.83 -18.87
CA PHE A 463 -20.89 1.23 -17.89
C PHE A 463 -19.50 1.38 -18.54
N PHE A 464 -19.11 0.44 -19.39
CA PHE A 464 -17.75 0.40 -19.95
C PHE A 464 -17.58 1.25 -21.19
N ALA A 465 -18.61 1.42 -22.02
CA ALA A 465 -18.49 2.15 -23.27
C ALA A 465 -18.09 3.63 -23.03
N PRO A 466 -18.76 4.40 -22.14
CA PRO A 466 -18.35 5.76 -21.83
C PRO A 466 -16.96 5.81 -21.18
N LEU A 467 -16.66 4.83 -20.30
CA LEU A 467 -15.35 4.76 -19.65
C LEU A 467 -14.20 4.57 -20.65
N ALA A 468 -14.40 3.71 -21.65
CA ALA A 468 -13.43 3.47 -22.71
C ALA A 468 -13.29 4.68 -23.64
N GLU A 469 -14.40 5.39 -23.92
CA GLU A 469 -14.43 6.61 -24.72
C GLU A 469 -13.67 7.75 -24.04
N ASP A 470 -13.90 7.97 -22.74
CA ASP A 470 -13.29 9.07 -21.99
C ASP A 470 -11.83 8.79 -21.58
N LEU A 471 -11.54 7.57 -21.08
CA LEU A 471 -10.19 7.23 -20.61
C LEU A 471 -9.25 6.82 -21.74
N GLY A 472 -9.77 6.38 -22.90
CA GLY A 472 -8.95 5.93 -24.03
C GLY A 472 -7.94 6.99 -24.48
N PRO A 473 -8.39 8.20 -24.88
CA PRO A 473 -7.49 9.29 -25.29
C PRO A 473 -6.49 9.69 -24.19
N PHE A 474 -6.92 9.67 -22.92
CA PHE A 474 -6.04 9.98 -21.80
C PHE A 474 -4.93 8.93 -21.64
N LEU A 475 -5.27 7.63 -21.67
CA LEU A 475 -4.31 6.54 -21.55
C LEU A 475 -3.32 6.53 -22.73
N GLU A 476 -3.80 6.79 -23.94
CA GLU A 476 -2.96 6.94 -25.14
C GLU A 476 -1.99 8.12 -24.99
N CYS A 477 -2.48 9.28 -24.56
CA CYS A 477 -1.65 10.47 -24.35
C CYS A 477 -0.57 10.23 -23.30
N ILE A 478 -0.89 9.64 -22.15
CA ILE A 478 0.08 9.36 -21.09
C ILE A 478 1.09 8.30 -21.54
N HIS A 479 0.65 7.28 -22.29
CA HIS A 479 1.57 6.28 -22.82
C HIS A 479 2.54 6.88 -23.84
N ALA A 480 2.03 7.70 -24.77
CA ALA A 480 2.85 8.40 -25.74
C ALA A 480 3.87 9.32 -25.03
N ARG A 481 3.43 10.06 -24.01
CA ARG A 481 4.29 10.93 -23.19
C ARG A 481 5.41 10.17 -22.48
N ASP A 482 5.08 9.06 -21.81
CA ASP A 482 6.02 8.38 -20.90
C ASP A 482 6.87 7.30 -21.60
N GLN A 483 6.44 6.74 -22.74
CA GLN A 483 7.11 5.68 -23.51
C GLN A 483 7.66 4.51 -22.66
N GLY A 484 6.90 4.06 -21.66
CA GLY A 484 7.31 2.98 -20.76
C GLY A 484 7.98 3.43 -19.47
N GLY A 485 8.14 4.74 -19.26
CA GLY A 485 8.58 5.36 -18.01
C GLY A 485 10.07 5.67 -17.95
N LEU A 486 10.45 6.57 -17.05
CA LEU A 486 11.78 7.14 -16.95
C LEU A 486 12.88 6.08 -16.81
N SER A 487 12.73 5.14 -15.89
CA SER A 487 13.72 4.08 -15.64
C SER A 487 13.93 3.19 -16.87
N HIS A 488 12.87 2.93 -17.65
CA HIS A 488 12.99 2.16 -18.89
C HIS A 488 13.76 2.93 -19.96
N LEU A 489 13.51 4.24 -20.09
CA LEU A 489 14.22 5.09 -21.04
C LEU A 489 15.70 5.24 -20.66
N MET A 490 16.01 5.44 -19.38
CA MET A 490 17.39 5.49 -18.89
C MET A 490 18.13 4.17 -19.13
N LEU A 491 17.49 3.02 -18.88
CA LEU A 491 18.07 1.71 -19.19
C LEU A 491 18.43 1.60 -20.68
N ARG A 492 17.54 2.07 -21.57
CA ARG A 492 17.78 2.09 -23.03
C ARG A 492 18.91 3.05 -23.42
N ASP A 493 18.97 4.22 -22.79
CA ASP A 493 20.02 5.19 -23.04
C ASP A 493 21.40 4.64 -22.64
N ILE A 494 21.50 4.04 -21.45
CA ILE A 494 22.73 3.36 -20.99
C ILE A 494 23.10 2.20 -21.92
N PHE A 495 22.12 1.38 -22.33
CA PHE A 495 22.37 0.28 -23.27
C PHE A 495 22.94 0.80 -24.60
N VAL A 496 22.33 1.84 -25.18
CA VAL A 496 22.79 2.42 -26.45
C VAL A 496 24.14 3.11 -26.30
N SER A 497 24.41 3.73 -25.15
CA SER A 497 25.74 4.29 -24.86
C SER A 497 26.83 3.22 -24.86
N ASN A 498 26.54 2.03 -24.32
CA ASN A 498 27.54 0.96 -24.17
C ASN A 498 27.69 0.10 -25.44
N PHE A 499 26.59 -0.16 -26.15
CA PHE A 499 26.57 -1.11 -27.27
C PHE A 499 26.25 -0.48 -28.63
N GLY A 500 25.83 0.78 -28.67
CA GLY A 500 25.36 1.45 -29.89
C GLY A 500 23.94 1.04 -30.32
N VAL A 501 23.37 1.78 -31.27
CA VAL A 501 22.07 1.45 -31.87
C VAL A 501 22.23 0.19 -32.73
N GLY A 502 21.38 -0.81 -32.50
CA GLY A 502 21.49 -2.12 -33.16
C GLY A 502 22.53 -3.06 -32.55
N GLY A 503 23.25 -2.62 -31.51
CA GLY A 503 24.18 -3.47 -30.77
C GLY A 503 23.49 -4.57 -29.97
N SER A 504 24.24 -5.62 -29.64
CA SER A 504 23.77 -6.76 -28.86
C SER A 504 24.62 -6.96 -27.60
N CYS A 505 23.95 -7.26 -26.49
CA CYS A 505 24.62 -7.67 -25.26
C CYS A 505 24.49 -9.18 -25.09
N HIS A 506 25.62 -9.89 -25.07
CA HIS A 506 25.65 -11.35 -24.88
C HIS A 506 25.75 -11.76 -23.40
N ASN A 507 25.94 -10.80 -22.49
CA ASN A 507 26.00 -11.03 -21.05
C ASN A 507 25.15 -10.00 -20.29
N LEU A 508 23.88 -10.35 -20.07
CA LEU A 508 22.92 -9.49 -19.39
C LEU A 508 23.34 -9.16 -17.96
N MET A 509 24.05 -10.05 -17.27
CA MET A 509 24.47 -9.84 -15.88
C MET A 509 25.57 -8.79 -15.78
N LEU A 510 26.57 -8.86 -16.66
CA LEU A 510 27.60 -7.84 -16.76
C LEU A 510 26.97 -6.46 -17.04
N PHE A 511 26.02 -6.41 -17.98
CA PHE A 511 25.30 -5.18 -18.27
C PHE A 511 24.49 -4.68 -17.06
N ALA A 512 23.80 -5.56 -16.32
CA ALA A 512 23.03 -5.17 -15.14
C ALA A 512 23.92 -4.52 -14.06
N LEU A 513 25.13 -5.05 -13.86
CA LEU A 513 26.12 -4.48 -12.94
C LEU A 513 26.65 -3.13 -13.42
N GLU A 514 26.95 -3.01 -14.70
CA GLU A 514 27.41 -1.77 -15.30
C GLU A 514 26.32 -0.68 -15.25
N HIS A 515 25.09 -1.03 -15.64
CA HIS A 515 23.92 -0.18 -15.52
C HIS A 515 23.74 0.34 -14.09
N MET A 516 23.84 -0.54 -13.08
CA MET A 516 23.69 -0.14 -11.69
C MET A 516 24.81 0.80 -11.23
N ARG A 517 26.05 0.53 -11.63
CA ARG A 517 27.20 1.41 -11.35
C ARG A 517 27.00 2.80 -11.96
N ILE A 518 26.59 2.86 -13.22
CA ILE A 518 26.31 4.13 -13.92
C ILE A 518 25.20 4.88 -13.19
N MET A 519 24.07 4.23 -12.90
CA MET A 519 22.95 4.84 -12.17
C MET A 519 23.37 5.37 -10.80
N MET A 520 24.15 4.61 -10.02
CA MET A 520 24.64 5.06 -8.71
C MET A 520 25.55 6.28 -8.82
N ASN A 521 26.48 6.30 -9.77
CA ASN A 521 27.37 7.43 -10.01
C ASN A 521 26.58 8.67 -10.42
N THR A 522 25.68 8.53 -11.40
CA THR A 522 24.82 9.64 -11.85
C THR A 522 23.98 10.21 -10.70
N MET A 523 23.43 9.37 -9.83
CA MET A 523 22.68 9.83 -8.65
C MET A 523 23.57 10.56 -7.63
N ALA A 524 24.79 10.05 -7.39
CA ALA A 524 25.75 10.65 -6.47
C ALA A 524 26.23 12.03 -6.98
N ASP A 525 26.51 12.13 -8.27
CA ASP A 525 26.99 13.34 -8.95
C ASP A 525 25.85 14.33 -9.27
N ARG A 526 24.59 13.94 -8.99
CA ARG A 526 23.37 14.70 -9.33
C ARG A 526 23.23 15.02 -10.82
N GLU A 527 23.76 14.16 -11.68
CA GLU A 527 23.78 14.31 -13.13
C GLU A 527 22.60 13.60 -13.83
N LEU A 528 21.47 13.41 -13.16
CA LEU A 528 20.28 12.76 -13.74
C LEU A 528 19.71 13.51 -14.96
N ASP A 529 20.07 14.79 -15.12
CA ASP A 529 19.71 15.64 -16.25
C ASP A 529 20.77 15.66 -17.37
N ASN A 530 21.79 14.80 -17.31
CA ASN A 530 22.82 14.70 -18.35
C ASN A 530 22.18 14.25 -19.68
N LYS A 531 21.89 15.22 -20.56
CA LYS A 531 21.20 14.99 -21.84
C LYS A 531 22.05 14.21 -22.85
N GLU A 532 23.37 14.20 -22.70
CA GLU A 532 24.26 13.40 -23.55
C GLU A 532 24.14 11.91 -23.20
N LEU A 533 24.11 11.60 -21.90
CA LEU A 533 23.95 10.23 -21.41
C LEU A 533 22.50 9.75 -21.43
N PHE A 534 21.51 10.63 -21.21
CA PHE A 534 20.09 10.28 -21.12
C PHE A 534 19.18 11.07 -22.10
N PRO A 535 19.43 11.02 -23.41
CA PRO A 535 18.68 11.80 -24.39
C PRO A 535 17.19 11.43 -24.43
N ARG A 536 16.81 10.16 -24.24
CA ARG A 536 15.39 9.74 -24.25
C ARG A 536 14.67 10.17 -22.98
N SER A 537 15.34 10.04 -21.84
CA SER A 537 14.86 10.56 -20.56
C SER A 537 14.56 12.06 -20.64
N ALA A 538 15.51 12.84 -21.18
CA ALA A 538 15.36 14.28 -21.37
C ALA A 538 14.16 14.63 -22.26
N ALA A 539 13.99 13.94 -23.40
CA ALA A 539 12.83 14.12 -24.27
C ALA A 539 11.50 13.74 -23.56
N SER A 540 11.50 12.75 -22.67
CA SER A 540 10.33 12.42 -21.84
C SER A 540 9.97 13.55 -20.88
N ASN A 541 10.96 14.17 -20.24
CA ASN A 541 10.76 15.32 -19.35
C ASN A 541 10.22 16.54 -20.12
N GLU A 542 10.73 16.80 -21.33
CA GLU A 542 10.23 17.88 -22.19
C GLU A 542 8.75 17.67 -22.56
N ARG A 543 8.35 16.42 -22.89
CA ARG A 543 6.95 16.07 -23.13
C ARG A 543 6.07 16.18 -21.89
N ALA A 544 6.60 15.82 -20.71
CA ALA A 544 5.91 16.03 -19.43
C ALA A 544 5.67 17.52 -19.14
N LEU A 545 6.64 18.38 -19.45
CA LEU A 545 6.49 19.83 -19.35
C LEU A 545 5.47 20.38 -20.35
N ALA A 546 5.47 19.90 -21.61
CA ALA A 546 4.48 20.27 -22.63
C ALA A 546 3.06 19.88 -22.18
N TYR A 547 2.88 18.65 -21.66
CA TYR A 547 1.63 18.19 -21.07
C TYR A 547 1.16 19.10 -19.93
N MET A 548 2.03 19.44 -18.98
CA MET A 548 1.67 20.34 -17.88
C MET A 548 1.30 21.75 -18.36
N LYS A 549 2.00 22.28 -19.37
CA LYS A 549 1.69 23.60 -19.96
C LYS A 549 0.33 23.63 -20.66
N ALA A 550 -0.04 22.55 -21.35
CA ALA A 550 -1.33 22.44 -22.04
C ALA A 550 -2.53 22.58 -21.08
N PHE A 551 -2.35 22.23 -19.80
CA PHE A 551 -3.40 22.28 -18.78
C PHE A 551 -3.12 23.25 -17.62
N GLY A 552 -1.95 23.91 -17.60
CA GLY A 552 -1.45 24.71 -16.47
C GLY A 552 -1.57 26.23 -16.63
N ASN A 553 -2.05 26.74 -17.76
CA ASN A 553 -2.07 28.17 -18.08
C ASN A 553 -3.37 28.91 -17.71
N ASP A 554 -4.28 28.31 -16.93
CA ASP A 554 -5.48 29.01 -16.45
C ASP A 554 -5.11 29.87 -15.22
N GLU A 555 -4.50 31.03 -15.46
CA GLU A 555 -4.10 32.04 -14.45
C GLU A 555 -5.30 32.77 -13.81
N THR A 556 -6.33 32.04 -13.36
CA THR A 556 -7.33 32.58 -12.43
C THR A 556 -7.23 31.85 -11.08
N PRO A 557 -6.42 32.36 -10.13
CA PRO A 557 -6.06 31.64 -8.90
C PRO A 557 -7.19 31.38 -7.89
N THR A 558 -8.47 31.58 -8.23
CA THR A 558 -9.55 31.58 -7.21
C THR A 558 -10.91 30.97 -7.60
N ALA A 559 -11.14 30.46 -8.82
CA ALA A 559 -12.51 30.11 -9.23
C ALA A 559 -12.76 28.66 -9.71
N ARG A 560 -11.79 27.95 -10.29
CA ARG A 560 -12.03 26.57 -10.77
C ARG A 560 -11.43 25.54 -9.82
N ARG A 561 -12.28 24.67 -9.26
CA ARG A 561 -11.88 23.48 -8.49
C ARG A 561 -11.52 22.29 -9.40
N GLU A 562 -11.85 22.37 -10.69
CA GLU A 562 -11.73 21.29 -11.67
C GLU A 562 -11.20 21.83 -13.02
N ILE A 563 -10.41 21.01 -13.72
CA ILE A 563 -9.91 21.28 -15.07
C ILE A 563 -10.48 20.19 -15.98
N VAL A 564 -11.14 20.60 -17.07
CA VAL A 564 -11.62 19.68 -18.09
C VAL A 564 -10.47 19.39 -19.06
N LEU A 565 -10.24 18.12 -19.38
CA LEU A 565 -9.26 17.69 -20.39
C LEU A 565 -10.00 17.34 -21.69
N PRO A 566 -10.06 18.23 -22.70
CA PRO A 566 -10.79 17.94 -23.93
C PRO A 566 -10.11 16.81 -24.72
N HIS A 567 -10.89 15.91 -25.31
CA HIS A 567 -10.38 14.82 -26.14
C HIS A 567 -9.50 15.34 -27.29
N GLU A 568 -9.88 16.45 -27.92
CA GLU A 568 -9.10 17.09 -28.99
C GLU A 568 -7.69 17.50 -28.52
N THR A 569 -7.57 18.06 -27.31
CA THR A 569 -6.28 18.44 -26.74
C THR A 569 -5.43 17.19 -26.43
N LEU A 570 -6.04 16.13 -25.88
CA LEU A 570 -5.33 14.87 -25.61
C LEU A 570 -4.84 14.21 -26.91
N HIS A 571 -5.65 14.23 -27.97
CA HIS A 571 -5.25 13.72 -29.28
C HIS A 571 -4.10 14.53 -29.89
N ALA A 572 -4.18 15.87 -29.86
CA ALA A 572 -3.12 16.74 -30.35
C ALA A 572 -1.78 16.51 -29.62
N LEU A 573 -1.82 16.38 -28.28
CA LEU A 573 -0.64 16.05 -27.48
C LEU A 573 -0.10 14.65 -27.80
N THR A 574 -0.98 13.67 -28.01
CA THR A 574 -0.58 12.31 -28.39
C THR A 574 0.18 12.31 -29.72
N GLU A 575 -0.29 13.08 -30.71
CA GLU A 575 0.39 13.28 -31.99
C GLU A 575 1.74 14.00 -31.81
N GLU A 576 1.78 15.09 -31.02
CA GLU A 576 3.00 15.84 -30.69
C GLU A 576 4.07 14.95 -30.05
N PHE A 577 3.68 14.03 -29.17
CA PHE A 577 4.59 13.15 -28.43
C PHE A 577 5.17 11.98 -29.25
N GLY A 578 4.92 11.96 -30.56
CA GLY A 578 5.45 10.98 -31.51
C GLY A 578 4.40 10.04 -32.10
N GLY A 579 3.10 10.34 -31.95
CA GLY A 579 2.00 9.55 -32.50
C GLY A 579 1.89 8.13 -31.90
N GLN A 580 1.17 7.23 -32.59
CA GLN A 580 0.81 5.87 -32.14
C GLN A 580 2.01 4.93 -31.92
N LEU A 581 2.86 5.20 -30.92
CA LEU A 581 3.49 4.13 -30.18
C LEU A 581 2.36 3.23 -29.71
N ALA A 582 2.32 1.98 -30.19
CA ALA A 582 1.14 1.17 -29.95
C ALA A 582 0.82 1.12 -28.46
N ALA A 583 -0.41 1.51 -28.14
CA ALA A 583 -0.95 1.50 -26.79
C ALA A 583 -0.60 0.18 -26.09
N PRO A 584 -0.45 0.19 -24.76
CA PRO A 584 -0.15 -1.05 -24.07
C PRO A 584 -1.27 -2.05 -24.35
N LEU A 585 -0.89 -3.30 -24.63
CA LEU A 585 -1.85 -4.37 -24.97
C LEU A 585 -2.94 -4.57 -23.90
N SER A 586 -2.64 -4.19 -22.66
CA SER A 586 -3.56 -4.27 -21.53
C SER A 586 -3.18 -3.23 -20.47
N SER A 587 -4.17 -2.66 -19.80
CA SER A 587 -4.02 -1.76 -18.66
C SER A 587 -4.98 -2.18 -17.54
N ALA A 588 -4.54 -2.05 -16.29
CA ALA A 588 -5.37 -2.35 -15.12
C ALA A 588 -5.78 -1.04 -14.44
N LEU A 589 -7.08 -0.73 -14.47
CA LEU A 589 -7.62 0.54 -13.97
C LEU A 589 -8.29 0.33 -12.60
N ASN A 590 -8.03 1.22 -11.65
CA ASN A 590 -8.82 1.33 -10.43
C ASN A 590 -9.71 2.57 -10.51
N VAL A 591 -11.01 2.34 -10.47
CA VAL A 591 -12.02 3.40 -10.54
C VAL A 591 -12.99 3.31 -9.36
N GLN A 592 -13.59 4.43 -9.00
CA GLN A 592 -14.69 4.52 -8.03
C GLN A 592 -15.85 5.26 -8.67
N ILE A 593 -17.07 4.86 -8.34
CA ILE A 593 -18.29 5.54 -8.79
C ILE A 593 -18.75 6.46 -7.66
N ALA A 594 -19.06 7.70 -7.99
CA ALA A 594 -19.59 8.69 -7.07
C ALA A 594 -20.89 9.30 -7.64
N ALA A 595 -21.96 9.26 -6.87
CA ALA A 595 -23.24 9.86 -7.22
C ALA A 595 -23.87 10.51 -5.98
N GLU A 596 -24.71 11.52 -6.18
CA GLU A 596 -25.40 12.19 -5.06
C GLU A 596 -26.43 11.28 -4.37
N SER A 597 -27.00 10.34 -5.13
CA SER A 597 -28.03 9.40 -4.67
C SER A 597 -28.06 8.16 -5.57
N TRP A 598 -28.76 7.12 -5.12
CA TRP A 598 -29.01 5.94 -5.95
C TRP A 598 -29.83 6.28 -7.19
N GLU A 599 -30.81 7.18 -7.06
CA GLU A 599 -31.64 7.64 -8.17
C GLU A 599 -30.86 8.49 -9.18
N ALA A 600 -29.89 9.30 -8.72
CA ALA A 600 -28.96 10.00 -9.61
C ALA A 600 -28.10 8.99 -10.39
N TYR A 601 -27.54 8.03 -9.68
CA TYR A 601 -26.79 6.92 -10.27
C TYR A 601 -27.61 6.16 -11.34
N GLU A 602 -28.86 5.77 -11.06
CA GLU A 602 -29.73 5.05 -12.01
C GLU A 602 -30.07 5.86 -13.27
N ARG A 603 -30.11 7.18 -13.18
CA ARG A 603 -30.32 8.07 -14.34
C ARG A 603 -29.03 8.38 -15.12
N GLY A 604 -27.89 7.82 -14.70
CA GLY A 604 -26.59 8.09 -15.30
C GLY A 604 -25.89 9.37 -14.80
N ASP A 605 -26.42 9.99 -13.74
CA ASP A 605 -25.85 11.20 -13.13
C ASP A 605 -24.84 10.79 -12.04
N TYR A 606 -23.66 10.34 -12.49
CA TYR A 606 -22.56 9.91 -11.64
C TYR A 606 -21.20 10.30 -12.24
N LEU A 607 -20.19 10.33 -11.37
CA LEU A 607 -18.79 10.51 -11.73
C LEU A 607 -18.04 9.19 -11.59
N VAL A 608 -17.09 8.96 -12.49
CA VAL A 608 -16.08 7.91 -12.34
C VAL A 608 -14.76 8.54 -11.91
N ALA A 609 -14.41 8.36 -10.65
CA ALA A 609 -13.12 8.78 -10.12
C ALA A 609 -12.04 7.75 -10.50
N PHE A 610 -11.19 8.12 -11.45
CA PHE A 610 -10.00 7.35 -11.79
C PHE A 610 -8.92 7.53 -10.71
N ASN A 611 -8.59 6.44 -10.00
CA ASN A 611 -7.63 6.48 -8.90
C ASN A 611 -6.19 6.31 -9.40
N TYR A 612 -5.94 5.24 -10.15
CA TYR A 612 -4.63 4.93 -10.74
C TYR A 612 -4.75 3.80 -11.76
N ALA A 613 -3.77 3.75 -12.66
CA ALA A 613 -3.55 2.64 -13.58
C ALA A 613 -2.21 1.98 -13.32
N LEU A 614 -2.13 0.68 -13.58
CA LEU A 614 -0.89 -0.09 -13.64
C LEU A 614 -0.86 -0.91 -14.94
N PRO A 615 0.29 -1.52 -15.30
CA PRO A 615 0.33 -2.49 -16.38
C PRO A 615 -0.77 -3.55 -16.23
N GLY A 616 -1.36 -3.97 -17.35
CA GLY A 616 -2.49 -4.90 -17.38
C GLY A 616 -2.14 -6.36 -17.06
N PHE A 617 -2.71 -7.30 -17.83
CA PHE A 617 -2.46 -8.74 -17.69
C PHE A 617 -2.74 -9.29 -16.28
N GLY A 618 -3.85 -8.86 -15.69
CA GLY A 618 -4.31 -9.38 -14.40
C GLY A 618 -3.49 -8.91 -13.20
N HIS A 619 -2.69 -7.84 -13.31
CA HIS A 619 -1.82 -7.34 -12.22
C HIS A 619 -2.50 -7.24 -10.84
N PHE A 620 -3.74 -6.75 -10.78
CA PHE A 620 -4.51 -6.66 -9.52
C PHE A 620 -5.36 -7.87 -9.21
N PHE A 621 -5.46 -8.80 -10.15
CA PHE A 621 -6.48 -9.82 -10.20
C PHE A 621 -5.91 -11.20 -9.85
N THR A 622 -4.75 -11.55 -10.43
CA THR A 622 -4.18 -12.91 -10.37
C THR A 622 -3.89 -13.38 -8.94
N ARG A 623 -3.51 -12.47 -8.04
CA ARG A 623 -3.30 -12.79 -6.62
C ARG A 623 -4.57 -13.33 -5.94
N TYR A 624 -5.76 -12.99 -6.43
CA TYR A 624 -7.04 -13.28 -5.78
C TYR A 624 -7.87 -14.38 -6.45
N CYS A 625 -7.43 -14.93 -7.60
CA CYS A 625 -8.24 -15.92 -8.34
C CYS A 625 -8.64 -17.12 -7.48
N TYR A 626 -7.73 -17.60 -6.63
CA TYR A 626 -7.96 -18.74 -5.74
C TYR A 626 -9.15 -18.55 -4.77
N LEU A 627 -9.56 -17.29 -4.49
CA LEU A 627 -10.73 -17.00 -3.67
C LEU A 627 -12.04 -17.40 -4.37
N PHE A 628 -12.03 -17.46 -5.71
CA PHE A 628 -13.21 -17.66 -6.54
C PHE A 628 -13.22 -19.03 -7.25
N ASP A 629 -12.11 -19.78 -7.23
CA ASP A 629 -12.02 -21.11 -7.87
C ASP A 629 -12.86 -22.20 -7.19
N ASN A 630 -13.18 -22.01 -5.90
CA ASN A 630 -13.96 -22.96 -5.10
C ASN A 630 -15.45 -22.62 -5.04
N ASP A 631 -15.97 -21.73 -5.90
CA ASP A 631 -17.41 -21.52 -6.00
C ASP A 631 -18.03 -22.69 -6.77
N PRO A 632 -18.81 -23.58 -6.11
CA PRO A 632 -19.41 -24.75 -6.75
C PRO A 632 -20.37 -24.40 -7.89
N ASN A 633 -20.74 -23.12 -8.05
CA ASN A 633 -21.64 -22.64 -9.09
C ASN A 633 -20.90 -22.02 -10.30
N SER A 634 -19.57 -22.02 -10.33
CA SER A 634 -18.80 -21.47 -11.45
C SER A 634 -17.62 -22.35 -11.85
N ALA A 635 -17.26 -22.33 -13.14
CA ALA A 635 -16.04 -22.98 -13.60
C ALA A 635 -14.82 -22.27 -12.98
N PRO A 636 -13.72 -23.00 -12.66
CA PRO A 636 -12.55 -22.40 -12.01
C PRO A 636 -12.04 -21.19 -12.80
N LEU A 637 -12.12 -20.02 -12.19
CA LEU A 637 -11.74 -18.74 -12.78
C LEU A 637 -10.27 -18.75 -13.23
N THR A 638 -9.41 -19.41 -12.47
CA THR A 638 -7.99 -19.58 -12.79
C THR A 638 -7.77 -20.35 -14.09
N GLU A 639 -8.60 -21.34 -14.40
CA GLU A 639 -8.47 -22.12 -15.64
C GLU A 639 -9.02 -21.34 -16.85
N ASN A 640 -10.13 -20.62 -16.67
CA ASN A 640 -10.73 -19.76 -17.71
C ASN A 640 -9.84 -18.56 -18.10
N LEU A 641 -8.98 -18.08 -17.20
CA LEU A 641 -8.05 -16.97 -17.47
C LEU A 641 -6.71 -17.41 -18.05
N ARG A 642 -6.39 -18.72 -17.97
CA ARG A 642 -5.19 -19.29 -18.59
C ARG A 642 -5.37 -19.58 -20.09
N GLN A 643 -6.61 -19.87 -20.48
CA GLN A 643 -7.04 -20.04 -21.88
C GLN A 643 -7.23 -18.67 -22.53
#